data_AF-A0A972VE04-F1
#
_entry.id   AF-A0A972VE04-F1
#
_cell.length_a   1.000
_cell.length_b   1.000
_cell.length_c   1.000
_cell.angle_alpha   90.00
_cell.angle_beta   90.00
_cell.angle_gamma   90.00
#
_symmetry.space_group_name_H-M   'P 1'
#
loop_
_entity.id
_entity.type
_entity.pdbx_description
1 polymer ?
#
loop_
_entity_poly.entity_id
_entity_poly.type
_entity_poly.pdbx_seq_one_letter_code
_entity_poly.pdbx_strand_id
1 'polypeptide(L)'
;MRSSFLSFVFVVSVCLGACSSETTAEQQQGGTLAMPGLELPEHAHRFREEAFGVSMLHEMDAGQVRLLPGSPFYERQALHRKGYVASFEPNRLLFHYRALAKLPQPEGVTGGYGGWDSGFIRGHMAGHFLSTASRMAAATGDVSFKEKADTMVAELAKCQISLNQGGYLAAFPSGAFDRLEGKRGNSGGVVVPYYTVHKIMAGLLDVHHYLGNAQALYVAQKMAGYFEDRLASLKPEAIETMFRTDGSGNPQNEFGAMSDVLAELYSITGERKHLDAAQLFNRAWFVGPLAAGEDRLAGLHANTHVAQAVGIAHCGNLSGDPSELKASENFWELVTRQHVFAIGGNSFKEWFDKPGVETGPSIDNHKALPATTAESCNTHNMLKLTTRLFEREPRAEYADYFERALYNHLLATVAPDTGAVTYFTPLYGHFRTYLNGTHCCVGSGIENTPRYNEGIYFQRDSSLWINLYIPSELNWQDVGLLLHQEGDVTKGERARFTIVKSEGELATLNFRVPHWISGPAVLTLNGKVEKRVNKPSTYVALTRTWKMGDVVTLALHAALRLEHAKDSSDLVSVFFGPVLLAGELGRENMPNDRADKDAYLKMPPVTVPEILSASRNPDDWFEPVTGMPLVFKARVVGPANGILFQPLYELHHQRYSVYWHCPMAEFEGQRPMGP
;
A
#
# COMPACT_ATOMS: atom_id res chain seq x y z
N MET A 1 36.45 -63.52 -28.49
CA MET A 1 36.22 -64.27 -29.75
C MET A 1 34.89 -63.80 -30.32
N ARG A 2 34.94 -62.97 -31.38
CA ARG A 2 34.41 -63.23 -32.73
C ARG A 2 32.87 -63.40 -32.75
N SER A 3 32.12 -62.40 -33.25
CA SER A 3 31.72 -62.17 -34.67
C SER A 3 30.22 -62.53 -34.81
N SER A 4 29.32 -61.91 -35.58
CA SER A 4 29.34 -60.86 -36.60
C SER A 4 27.88 -60.61 -37.07
N PHE A 5 27.56 -59.37 -37.45
CA PHE A 5 26.71 -58.90 -38.58
C PHE A 5 25.28 -59.46 -38.82
N LEU A 6 24.28 -58.57 -39.00
CA LEU A 6 23.90 -57.99 -40.31
C LEU A 6 22.88 -56.83 -40.17
N SER A 7 22.98 -55.89 -41.12
CA SER A 7 22.35 -54.57 -41.22
C SER A 7 20.96 -54.58 -41.90
N PHE A 8 20.21 -53.48 -41.77
CA PHE A 8 19.66 -52.76 -42.95
C PHE A 8 19.52 -51.26 -42.67
N VAL A 9 19.85 -50.50 -43.71
CA VAL A 9 20.04 -49.04 -43.81
C VAL A 9 18.98 -48.48 -44.76
N PHE A 10 18.52 -47.24 -44.56
CA PHE A 10 18.26 -46.33 -45.68
C PHE A 10 18.69 -44.90 -45.35
N VAL A 11 19.36 -44.31 -46.35
CA VAL A 11 20.06 -43.03 -46.45
C VAL A 11 19.20 -42.05 -47.25
N VAL A 12 19.53 -40.74 -47.21
CA VAL A 12 19.55 -39.72 -48.30
C VAL A 12 19.23 -38.35 -47.65
N SER A 13 19.89 -37.22 -47.87
CA SER A 13 21.15 -36.81 -48.51
C SER A 13 21.43 -35.37 -48.06
N VAL A 14 22.71 -35.01 -48.00
CA VAL A 14 23.26 -33.66 -47.88
C VAL A 14 23.41 -33.03 -49.27
N CYS A 15 23.20 -31.72 -49.41
CA CYS A 15 23.88 -30.91 -50.42
C CYS A 15 24.37 -29.58 -49.82
N LEU A 16 25.70 -29.40 -49.88
CA LEU A 16 26.46 -28.18 -49.63
C LEU A 16 26.50 -27.31 -50.90
N GLY A 17 26.65 -25.99 -50.71
CA GLY A 17 27.05 -25.06 -51.76
C GLY A 17 27.60 -23.77 -51.14
N ALA A 18 28.93 -23.63 -51.16
CA ALA A 18 29.69 -22.47 -50.69
C ALA A 18 29.98 -21.50 -51.86
N CYS A 19 30.07 -20.19 -51.59
CA CYS A 19 31.27 -19.36 -51.85
C CYS A 19 31.06 -17.84 -51.58
N SER A 20 31.91 -17.33 -50.69
CA SER A 20 32.68 -16.06 -50.70
C SER A 20 32.08 -14.72 -51.19
N SER A 21 32.13 -13.69 -50.34
CA SER A 21 33.12 -12.59 -50.45
C SER A 21 33.11 -11.67 -49.22
N GLU A 22 34.29 -11.19 -48.86
CA GLU A 22 34.69 -10.41 -47.69
C GLU A 22 34.05 -9.01 -47.57
N THR A 23 33.85 -8.53 -46.34
CA THR A 23 34.51 -7.29 -45.84
C THR A 23 34.30 -7.09 -44.33
N THR A 24 35.34 -6.54 -43.73
CA THR A 24 35.68 -6.37 -42.32
C THR A 24 34.85 -5.36 -41.53
N ALA A 25 34.52 -5.66 -40.26
CA ALA A 25 34.54 -4.70 -39.15
C ALA A 25 34.56 -5.42 -37.79
N GLU A 26 35.58 -5.13 -36.99
CA GLU A 26 35.74 -5.58 -35.60
C GLU A 26 34.60 -5.05 -34.71
N GLN A 27 33.99 -5.94 -33.90
CA GLN A 27 33.34 -5.55 -32.65
C GLN A 27 33.69 -6.56 -31.56
N GLN A 28 34.32 -6.04 -30.50
CA GLN A 28 34.74 -6.76 -29.31
C GLN A 28 33.56 -7.42 -28.61
N GLN A 29 33.82 -8.66 -28.17
CA GLN A 29 32.94 -9.53 -27.41
C GLN A 29 32.50 -8.89 -26.07
N GLY A 30 31.21 -8.54 -25.96
CA GLY A 30 30.50 -8.51 -24.70
C GLY A 30 29.96 -9.90 -24.40
N GLY A 31 30.66 -10.67 -23.57
CA GLY A 31 30.24 -12.02 -23.18
C GLY A 31 28.96 -11.99 -22.35
N THR A 32 27.81 -12.27 -22.98
CA THR A 32 26.58 -12.62 -22.28
C THR A 32 26.74 -14.06 -21.77
N LEU A 33 26.91 -14.23 -20.46
CA LEU A 33 26.85 -15.55 -19.84
C LEU A 33 25.41 -16.07 -19.97
N ALA A 34 25.23 -17.08 -20.82
CA ALA A 34 23.99 -17.81 -20.96
C ALA A 34 23.68 -18.55 -19.64
N MET A 35 22.55 -18.19 -19.01
CA MET A 35 21.98 -18.89 -17.87
C MET A 35 21.28 -20.17 -18.38
N PRO A 36 21.36 -21.32 -17.65
CA PRO A 36 20.60 -22.51 -18.02
C PRO A 36 19.09 -22.24 -17.94
N GLY A 37 18.35 -22.84 -18.87
CA GLY A 37 16.92 -22.62 -19.10
C GLY A 37 16.08 -22.81 -17.84
N LEU A 38 15.56 -21.70 -17.33
CA LEU A 38 14.40 -21.66 -16.45
C LEU A 38 13.19 -21.52 -17.39
N GLU A 39 12.49 -22.61 -17.68
CA GLU A 39 11.15 -22.49 -18.27
C GLU A 39 10.26 -21.83 -17.21
N LEU A 40 9.84 -20.60 -17.50
CA LEU A 40 8.96 -19.80 -16.64
C LEU A 40 7.56 -20.41 -16.68
N PRO A 41 6.94 -20.76 -15.54
CA PRO A 41 5.51 -20.98 -15.50
C PRO A 41 4.83 -19.67 -15.84
N GLU A 42 3.96 -19.71 -16.83
CA GLU A 42 2.93 -18.70 -17.01
C GLU A 42 2.03 -18.73 -15.75
N HIS A 43 2.08 -17.64 -14.97
CA HIS A 43 1.11 -17.21 -13.94
C HIS A 43 1.24 -17.80 -12.53
N ALA A 44 1.68 -16.99 -11.56
CA ALA A 44 1.54 -17.24 -10.12
C ALA A 44 0.06 -17.44 -9.69
N HIS A 45 -0.89 -16.87 -10.46
CA HIS A 45 -2.33 -17.05 -10.26
C HIS A 45 -2.79 -18.48 -10.56
N ARG A 46 -2.25 -19.14 -11.61
CA ARG A 46 -2.62 -20.53 -11.95
C ARG A 46 -2.18 -21.53 -10.89
N PHE A 47 -0.99 -21.35 -10.30
CA PHE A 47 -0.54 -22.23 -9.22
C PHE A 47 -1.47 -22.18 -8.00
N ARG A 48 -2.00 -20.99 -7.65
CA ARG A 48 -2.98 -20.84 -6.55
C ARG A 48 -4.29 -21.58 -6.84
N GLU A 49 -4.82 -21.48 -8.06
CA GLU A 49 -6.08 -22.16 -8.42
C GLU A 49 -5.92 -23.68 -8.54
N GLU A 50 -4.81 -24.15 -9.11
CA GLU A 50 -4.50 -25.58 -9.27
C GLU A 50 -4.21 -26.27 -7.93
N ALA A 51 -3.57 -25.59 -6.98
CA ALA A 51 -3.24 -26.16 -5.67
C ALA A 51 -4.44 -26.27 -4.72
N PHE A 52 -5.42 -25.36 -4.82
CA PHE A 52 -6.56 -25.30 -3.88
C PHE A 52 -7.92 -25.70 -4.48
N GLY A 53 -8.01 -25.90 -5.81
CA GLY A 53 -9.22 -26.42 -6.47
C GLY A 53 -10.43 -25.47 -6.40
N VAL A 54 -10.23 -24.20 -6.08
CA VAL A 54 -11.25 -23.15 -5.98
C VAL A 54 -10.69 -21.88 -6.61
N SER A 55 -11.44 -21.22 -7.51
CA SER A 55 -11.03 -19.90 -8.02
C SER A 55 -11.04 -18.89 -6.88
N MET A 56 -9.88 -18.25 -6.67
CA MET A 56 -9.69 -17.28 -5.60
C MET A 56 -10.02 -15.87 -6.10
N LEU A 57 -10.70 -15.09 -5.27
CA LEU A 57 -10.86 -13.67 -5.55
C LEU A 57 -9.50 -12.99 -5.45
N HIS A 58 -9.15 -12.21 -6.46
CA HIS A 58 -7.88 -11.49 -6.49
C HIS A 58 -8.08 -10.07 -7.03
N GLU A 59 -7.19 -9.19 -6.60
CA GLU A 59 -7.12 -7.82 -7.09
C GLU A 59 -6.73 -7.77 -8.59
N MET A 60 -7.31 -6.84 -9.35
CA MET A 60 -6.89 -6.60 -10.74
C MET A 60 -5.46 -6.08 -10.80
N ASP A 61 -4.67 -6.61 -11.74
CA ASP A 61 -3.27 -6.21 -11.88
C ASP A 61 -3.12 -4.73 -12.25
N ALA A 62 -2.04 -4.10 -11.77
CA ALA A 62 -1.76 -2.70 -12.05
C ALA A 62 -1.64 -2.40 -13.55
N GLY A 63 -1.21 -3.36 -14.37
CA GLY A 63 -1.15 -3.26 -15.82
C GLY A 63 -2.52 -3.30 -16.52
N GLN A 64 -3.56 -3.80 -15.84
CA GLN A 64 -4.92 -3.91 -16.35
C GLN A 64 -5.79 -2.69 -16.03
N VAL A 65 -5.40 -1.88 -15.03
CA VAL A 65 -6.18 -0.72 -14.55
C VAL A 65 -5.40 0.57 -14.75
N ARG A 66 -5.86 1.41 -15.67
CA ARG A 66 -5.29 2.74 -15.95
C ARG A 66 -6.13 3.82 -15.28
N LEU A 67 -5.52 4.68 -14.46
CA LEU A 67 -6.22 5.87 -13.96
C LEU A 67 -6.45 6.88 -15.09
N LEU A 68 -7.61 7.52 -15.08
CA LEU A 68 -7.97 8.56 -16.05
C LEU A 68 -7.82 9.96 -15.44
N PRO A 69 -7.54 10.99 -16.28
CA PRO A 69 -7.52 12.38 -15.84
C PRO A 69 -8.83 12.83 -15.18
N GLY A 70 -8.77 13.88 -14.35
CA GLY A 70 -9.93 14.46 -13.68
C GLY A 70 -10.15 13.98 -12.24
N SER A 71 -9.19 13.25 -11.68
CA SER A 71 -9.15 12.88 -10.26
C SER A 71 -7.83 13.29 -9.60
N PRO A 72 -7.84 13.64 -8.29
CA PRO A 72 -6.61 13.95 -7.56
C PRO A 72 -5.64 12.75 -7.52
N PHE A 73 -6.15 11.52 -7.61
CA PHE A 73 -5.32 10.32 -7.71
C PHE A 73 -4.47 10.30 -8.98
N TYR A 74 -5.07 10.57 -10.14
CA TYR A 74 -4.33 10.67 -11.39
C TYR A 74 -3.31 11.81 -11.34
N GLU A 75 -3.69 12.96 -10.79
CA GLU A 75 -2.80 14.12 -10.68
C GLU A 75 -1.57 13.83 -9.81
N ARG A 76 -1.76 13.22 -8.64
CA ARG A 76 -0.65 12.85 -7.74
C ARG A 76 0.22 11.73 -8.33
N GLN A 77 -0.37 10.75 -9.03
CA GLN A 77 0.40 9.75 -9.78
C GLN A 77 1.22 10.40 -10.89
N ALA A 78 0.63 11.30 -11.69
CA ALA A 78 1.33 12.01 -12.74
C ALA A 78 2.45 12.92 -12.19
N LEU A 79 2.23 13.57 -11.05
CA LEU A 79 3.23 14.41 -10.37
C LEU A 79 4.44 13.59 -9.92
N HIS A 80 4.22 12.45 -9.26
CA HIS A 80 5.30 11.53 -8.89
C HIS A 80 6.02 11.00 -10.13
N ARG A 81 5.26 10.53 -11.14
CA ARG A 81 5.79 9.96 -12.37
C ARG A 81 6.70 10.92 -13.14
N LYS A 82 6.33 12.21 -13.21
CA LYS A 82 7.07 13.22 -13.99
C LYS A 82 8.07 14.03 -13.16
N GLY A 83 7.94 14.02 -11.84
CA GLY A 83 8.69 14.86 -10.93
C GLY A 83 9.39 14.06 -9.84
N TYR A 84 8.80 14.04 -8.65
CA TYR A 84 9.45 13.58 -7.41
C TYR A 84 10.08 12.18 -7.54
N VAL A 85 9.31 11.18 -8.00
CA VAL A 85 9.80 9.80 -8.14
C VAL A 85 10.73 9.66 -9.35
N ALA A 86 10.42 10.32 -10.48
CA ALA A 86 11.32 10.34 -11.64
C ALA A 86 12.71 10.92 -11.34
N SER A 87 12.82 11.79 -10.34
CA SER A 87 14.10 12.40 -9.92
C SER A 87 15.06 11.44 -9.20
N PHE A 88 14.59 10.26 -8.78
CA PHE A 88 15.46 9.28 -8.13
C PHE A 88 16.46 8.67 -9.13
N GLU A 89 17.72 8.65 -8.71
CA GLU A 89 18.87 8.17 -9.47
C GLU A 89 19.24 6.75 -9.02
N PRO A 90 19.09 5.73 -9.89
CA PRO A 90 19.42 4.33 -9.57
C PRO A 90 20.80 4.14 -8.95
N ASN A 91 21.83 4.79 -9.49
CA ASN A 91 23.21 4.60 -9.01
C ASN A 91 23.42 5.12 -7.59
N ARG A 92 22.71 6.17 -7.18
CA ARG A 92 22.77 6.68 -5.80
C ARG A 92 22.05 5.76 -4.83
N LEU A 93 20.92 5.17 -5.22
CA LEU A 93 20.23 4.14 -4.43
C LEU A 93 21.10 2.89 -4.22
N LEU A 94 21.92 2.54 -5.21
CA LEU A 94 22.79 1.37 -5.17
C LEU A 94 24.17 1.61 -4.56
N PHE A 95 24.49 2.85 -4.20
CA PHE A 95 25.84 3.24 -3.76
C PHE A 95 26.39 2.33 -2.66
N HIS A 96 25.61 2.09 -1.60
CA HIS A 96 26.05 1.27 -0.46
C HIS A 96 26.11 -0.23 -0.77
N TYR A 97 25.28 -0.73 -1.68
CA TYR A 97 25.35 -2.12 -2.17
C TYR A 97 26.67 -2.37 -2.90
N ARG A 98 27.04 -1.45 -3.81
CA ARG A 98 28.31 -1.52 -4.56
C ARG A 98 29.51 -1.40 -3.64
N ALA A 99 29.46 -0.47 -2.68
CA ALA A 99 30.52 -0.27 -1.70
C ALA A 99 30.78 -1.53 -0.86
N LEU A 100 29.72 -2.17 -0.35
CA LEU A 100 29.85 -3.43 0.39
C LEU A 100 30.40 -4.56 -0.50
N ALA A 101 29.92 -4.63 -1.74
CA ALA A 101 30.36 -5.61 -2.73
C ALA A 101 31.74 -5.31 -3.34
N LYS A 102 32.42 -4.25 -2.89
CA LYS A 102 33.72 -3.76 -3.41
C LYS A 102 33.75 -3.54 -4.93
N LEU A 103 32.60 -3.15 -5.50
CA LEU A 103 32.49 -2.78 -6.90
C LEU A 103 32.78 -1.28 -7.09
N PRO A 104 33.40 -0.88 -8.21
CA PRO A 104 33.66 0.54 -8.49
C PRO A 104 32.33 1.31 -8.60
N GLN A 105 32.27 2.55 -8.12
CA GLN A 105 31.09 3.40 -8.34
C GLN A 105 31.06 3.89 -9.79
N PRO A 106 29.87 4.08 -10.41
CA PRO A 106 29.77 4.76 -11.69
C PRO A 106 30.34 6.18 -11.62
N GLU A 107 30.80 6.70 -12.76
CA GLU A 107 31.36 8.04 -12.86
C GLU A 107 30.37 9.10 -12.34
N GLY A 108 30.86 10.06 -11.56
CA GLY A 108 30.06 11.13 -10.96
C GLY A 108 29.31 10.74 -9.68
N VAL A 109 29.24 9.47 -9.31
CA VAL A 109 28.50 9.01 -8.11
C VAL A 109 29.42 9.01 -6.90
N THR A 110 29.31 10.06 -6.06
CA THR A 110 30.15 10.25 -4.88
C THR A 110 29.50 9.85 -3.55
N GLY A 111 28.20 9.57 -3.54
CA GLY A 111 27.47 9.17 -2.34
C GLY A 111 26.03 8.73 -2.60
N GLY A 112 25.48 7.97 -1.65
CA GLY A 112 24.07 7.60 -1.64
C GLY A 112 23.13 8.77 -1.29
N TYR A 113 21.85 8.47 -1.12
CA TYR A 113 20.91 9.44 -0.57
C TYR A 113 21.17 9.63 0.93
N GLY A 114 21.12 10.89 1.39
CA GLY A 114 21.27 11.23 2.80
C GLY A 114 20.09 10.75 3.65
N GLY A 115 20.20 10.90 4.97
CA GLY A 115 19.18 10.43 5.92
C GLY A 115 19.32 8.95 6.26
N TRP A 116 18.19 8.29 6.53
CA TRP A 116 18.17 6.95 7.09
C TRP A 116 18.66 5.86 6.11
N ASP A 117 18.57 6.10 4.80
CA ASP A 117 19.08 5.20 3.75
C ASP A 117 20.61 5.09 3.68
N SER A 118 21.33 6.04 4.30
CA SER A 118 22.78 5.93 4.57
C SER A 118 23.08 5.59 6.04
N GLY A 119 22.05 5.53 6.89
CA GLY A 119 22.14 5.41 8.34
C GLY A 119 21.81 4.01 8.87
N PHE A 120 20.87 3.94 9.83
CA PHE A 120 20.57 2.73 10.61
C PHE A 120 19.64 1.73 9.92
N ILE A 121 19.03 2.09 8.78
CA ILE A 121 18.25 1.20 7.88
C ILE A 121 18.81 1.19 6.46
N ARG A 122 20.12 1.37 6.35
CA ARG A 122 20.85 1.60 5.10
C ARG A 122 20.41 0.67 3.95
N GLY A 123 20.07 1.26 2.81
CA GLY A 123 19.72 0.56 1.57
C GLY A 123 18.22 0.28 1.37
N HIS A 124 17.37 0.58 2.35
CA HIS A 124 15.93 0.31 2.25
C HIS A 124 15.25 1.02 1.07
N MET A 125 15.72 2.22 0.68
CA MET A 125 15.11 2.97 -0.42
C MET A 125 15.29 2.30 -1.78
N ALA A 126 16.35 1.53 -1.98
CA ALA A 126 16.53 0.78 -3.23
C ALA A 126 15.40 -0.23 -3.43
N GLY A 127 14.95 -0.89 -2.36
CA GLY A 127 13.83 -1.83 -2.39
C GLY A 127 12.50 -1.12 -2.66
N HIS A 128 12.19 -0.08 -1.89
CA HIS A 128 11.00 0.75 -2.10
C HIS A 128 10.93 1.33 -3.53
N PHE A 129 12.05 1.77 -4.08
CA PHE A 129 12.10 2.30 -5.44
C PHE A 129 11.90 1.22 -6.50
N LEU A 130 12.41 -0.01 -6.31
CA LEU A 130 12.14 -1.12 -7.23
C LEU A 130 10.63 -1.45 -7.29
N SER A 131 9.96 -1.54 -6.13
CA SER A 131 8.50 -1.67 -6.05
C SER A 131 7.78 -0.52 -6.74
N THR A 132 8.22 0.71 -6.48
CA THR A 132 7.63 1.92 -7.07
C THR A 132 7.80 1.95 -8.60
N ALA A 133 9.01 1.70 -9.10
CA ALA A 133 9.34 1.82 -10.51
C ALA A 133 8.65 0.73 -11.34
N SER A 134 8.65 -0.51 -10.86
CA SER A 134 7.97 -1.62 -11.53
C SER A 134 6.45 -1.40 -11.62
N ARG A 135 5.81 -1.01 -10.51
CA ARG A 135 4.39 -0.66 -10.48
C ARG A 135 4.08 0.58 -11.31
N MET A 136 4.90 1.63 -11.26
CA MET A 136 4.68 2.84 -12.07
C MET A 136 4.73 2.53 -13.56
N ALA A 137 5.72 1.74 -14.01
CA ALA A 137 5.78 1.27 -15.39
C ALA A 137 4.54 0.47 -15.78
N ALA A 138 4.07 -0.46 -14.93
CA ALA A 138 2.86 -1.23 -15.17
C ALA A 138 1.60 -0.34 -15.19
N ALA A 139 1.41 0.54 -14.21
CA ALA A 139 0.23 1.38 -14.00
C ALA A 139 0.10 2.53 -14.99
N THR A 140 1.21 3.06 -15.53
CA THR A 140 1.16 4.18 -16.49
C THR A 140 1.73 3.90 -17.89
N GLY A 141 2.43 2.78 -18.09
CA GLY A 141 3.07 2.44 -19.37
C GLY A 141 4.34 3.23 -19.63
N ASP A 142 4.91 3.86 -18.60
CA ASP A 142 6.10 4.70 -18.72
C ASP A 142 7.37 3.83 -18.67
N VAL A 143 7.91 3.54 -19.85
CA VAL A 143 9.04 2.62 -20.05
C VAL A 143 10.31 3.06 -19.34
N SER A 144 10.48 4.35 -19.04
CA SER A 144 11.68 4.85 -18.34
C SER A 144 11.82 4.26 -16.94
N PHE A 145 10.71 3.94 -16.26
CA PHE A 145 10.76 3.27 -14.96
C PHE A 145 11.15 1.79 -15.08
N LYS A 146 10.74 1.12 -16.15
CA LYS A 146 11.19 -0.25 -16.46
C LYS A 146 12.70 -0.28 -16.67
N GLU A 147 13.24 0.62 -17.46
CA GLU A 147 14.69 0.72 -17.73
C GLU A 147 15.49 0.94 -16.43
N LYS A 148 15.02 1.83 -15.56
CA LYS A 148 15.63 2.05 -14.24
C LYS A 148 15.59 0.79 -13.38
N ALA A 149 14.44 0.11 -13.30
CA ALA A 149 14.28 -1.10 -12.49
C ALA A 149 15.16 -2.25 -13.01
N ASP A 150 15.17 -2.50 -14.32
CA ASP A 150 16.01 -3.54 -14.94
C ASP A 150 17.50 -3.26 -14.73
N THR A 151 17.92 -1.99 -14.86
CA THR A 151 19.30 -1.58 -14.55
C THR A 151 19.66 -1.88 -13.10
N MET A 152 18.76 -1.55 -12.16
CA MET A 152 19.01 -1.80 -10.74
C MET A 152 19.13 -3.29 -10.43
N VAL A 153 18.27 -4.13 -11.01
CA VAL A 153 18.34 -5.58 -10.86
C VAL A 153 19.68 -6.13 -11.36
N ALA A 154 20.13 -5.69 -12.55
CA ALA A 154 21.40 -6.13 -13.10
C ALA A 154 22.59 -5.77 -12.20
N GLU A 155 22.60 -4.56 -11.61
CA GLU A 155 23.66 -4.14 -10.70
C GLU A 155 23.57 -4.83 -9.33
N LEU A 156 22.38 -5.07 -8.80
CA LEU A 156 22.17 -5.85 -7.58
C LEU A 156 22.63 -7.30 -7.76
N ALA A 157 22.39 -7.90 -8.93
CA ALA A 157 22.88 -9.24 -9.25
C ALA A 157 24.41 -9.28 -9.24
N LYS A 158 25.09 -8.27 -9.83
CA LYS A 158 26.56 -8.14 -9.75
C LYS A 158 27.04 -7.99 -8.30
N CYS A 159 26.35 -7.20 -7.48
CA CYS A 159 26.65 -7.08 -6.05
C CYS A 159 26.52 -8.43 -5.33
N GLN A 160 25.42 -9.17 -5.52
CA GLN A 160 25.19 -10.48 -4.90
C GLN A 160 26.26 -11.50 -5.29
N ILE A 161 26.66 -11.52 -6.57
CA ILE A 161 27.75 -12.37 -7.08
C ILE A 161 29.09 -11.98 -6.43
N SER A 162 29.44 -10.70 -6.43
CA SER A 162 30.71 -10.19 -5.88
C SER A 162 30.83 -10.41 -4.37
N LEU A 163 29.72 -10.31 -3.63
CA LEU A 163 29.68 -10.63 -2.20
C LEU A 163 30.02 -12.09 -1.92
N ASN A 164 29.70 -13.00 -2.86
CA ASN A 164 30.00 -14.43 -2.83
C ASN A 164 29.69 -15.11 -1.48
N GLN A 165 28.50 -14.82 -0.94
CA GLN A 165 28.04 -15.26 0.39
C GLN A 165 26.75 -16.08 0.31
N GLY A 166 26.70 -17.07 -0.58
CA GLY A 166 25.59 -18.02 -0.65
C GLY A 166 24.22 -17.42 -0.98
N GLY A 167 24.17 -16.27 -1.67
CA GLY A 167 22.93 -15.57 -2.01
C GLY A 167 22.64 -14.33 -1.16
N TYR A 168 23.46 -14.02 -0.16
CA TYR A 168 23.34 -12.80 0.62
C TYR A 168 23.39 -11.53 -0.25
N LEU A 169 22.45 -10.62 -0.02
CA LEU A 169 22.42 -9.29 -0.63
C LEU A 169 21.83 -8.28 0.36
N ALA A 170 22.60 -7.25 0.68
CA ALA A 170 22.17 -6.08 1.44
C ALA A 170 23.17 -4.93 1.24
N ALA A 171 22.82 -3.73 1.70
CA ALA A 171 23.73 -2.58 1.74
C ALA A 171 24.62 -2.54 3.01
N PHE A 172 24.60 -3.62 3.80
CA PHE A 172 25.33 -3.74 5.06
C PHE A 172 25.85 -5.18 5.27
N PRO A 173 26.87 -5.39 6.12
CA PRO A 173 27.44 -6.71 6.34
C PRO A 173 26.45 -7.68 7.00
N SER A 174 26.55 -8.97 6.65
CA SER A 174 25.74 -10.06 7.25
C SER A 174 25.90 -10.18 8.77
N GLY A 175 26.97 -9.59 9.32
CA GLY A 175 27.20 -9.44 10.76
C GLY A 175 26.11 -8.65 11.51
N ALA A 176 25.19 -7.97 10.82
CA ALA A 176 23.99 -7.41 11.45
C ALA A 176 23.05 -8.50 11.98
N PHE A 177 22.90 -9.60 11.23
CA PHE A 177 22.10 -10.75 11.64
C PHE A 177 22.79 -11.59 12.73
N ASP A 178 24.13 -11.69 12.68
CA ASP A 178 24.89 -12.36 13.74
C ASP A 178 24.61 -11.73 15.11
N ARG A 179 24.50 -10.39 15.18
CA ARG A 179 24.14 -9.69 16.43
C ARG A 179 22.74 -10.05 16.93
N LEU A 180 21.76 -10.11 16.03
CA LEU A 180 20.39 -10.53 16.38
C LEU A 180 20.34 -11.95 16.93
N GLU A 181 21.24 -12.81 16.44
CA GLU A 181 21.40 -14.20 16.88
C GLU A 181 22.27 -14.36 18.15
N GLY A 182 22.62 -13.26 18.82
CA GLY A 182 23.45 -13.27 20.02
C GLY A 182 24.94 -13.55 19.77
N LYS A 183 25.39 -13.54 18.52
CA LYS A 183 26.79 -13.71 18.12
C LYS A 183 27.48 -12.35 17.99
N ARG A 184 28.81 -12.35 18.06
CA ARG A 184 29.61 -11.17 17.71
C ARG A 184 29.56 -10.98 16.20
N GLY A 185 29.13 -9.81 15.75
CA GLY A 185 29.11 -9.43 14.34
C GLY A 185 29.28 -7.92 14.18
N ASN A 186 29.72 -7.48 13.00
CA ASN A 186 29.70 -6.06 12.64
C ASN A 186 28.40 -5.75 11.90
N SER A 187 27.49 -4.98 12.52
CA SER A 187 26.24 -4.59 11.86
C SER A 187 26.39 -3.45 10.86
N GLY A 188 27.56 -2.81 10.78
CA GLY A 188 27.76 -1.62 9.96
C GLY A 188 26.88 -0.44 10.40
N GLY A 189 26.36 -0.46 11.63
CA GLY A 189 25.46 0.55 12.19
C GLY A 189 23.97 0.28 11.95
N VAL A 190 23.61 -0.85 11.32
CA VAL A 190 22.20 -1.21 11.05
C VAL A 190 21.53 -1.78 12.30
N VAL A 191 20.26 -1.43 12.49
CA VAL A 191 19.45 -1.78 13.68
C VAL A 191 18.29 -2.72 13.32
N VAL A 192 17.67 -2.58 12.15
CA VAL A 192 16.52 -3.42 11.71
C VAL A 192 16.84 -4.14 10.39
N PRO A 193 17.80 -5.09 10.38
CA PRO A 193 18.34 -5.64 9.15
C PRO A 193 17.33 -6.48 8.34
N TYR A 194 16.40 -7.19 9.01
CA TYR A 194 15.34 -7.93 8.32
C TYR A 194 14.34 -7.00 7.62
N TYR A 195 14.00 -5.84 8.21
CA TYR A 195 13.16 -4.83 7.54
C TYR A 195 13.76 -4.40 6.20
N THR A 196 15.07 -4.11 6.16
CA THR A 196 15.74 -3.66 4.94
C THR A 196 15.82 -4.77 3.89
N VAL A 197 16.12 -6.00 4.31
CA VAL A 197 16.11 -7.17 3.41
C VAL A 197 14.72 -7.40 2.83
N HIS A 198 13.67 -7.31 3.63
CA HIS A 198 12.29 -7.39 3.17
C HIS A 198 12.03 -6.41 2.04
N LYS A 199 12.43 -5.13 2.15
CA LYS A 199 12.20 -4.13 1.09
C LYS A 199 12.86 -4.52 -0.23
N ILE A 200 14.08 -5.04 -0.17
CA ILE A 200 14.80 -5.47 -1.38
C ILE A 200 14.14 -6.68 -2.01
N MET A 201 13.79 -7.69 -1.20
CA MET A 201 13.08 -8.86 -1.71
C MET A 201 11.74 -8.47 -2.32
N ALA A 202 10.95 -7.62 -1.66
CA ALA A 202 9.65 -7.17 -2.16
C ALA A 202 9.80 -6.41 -3.47
N GLY A 203 10.77 -5.49 -3.56
CA GLY A 203 11.08 -4.77 -4.80
C GLY A 203 11.48 -5.68 -5.95
N LEU A 204 12.30 -6.71 -5.70
CA LEU A 204 12.71 -7.68 -6.71
C LEU A 204 11.53 -8.54 -7.20
N LEU A 205 10.65 -8.98 -6.28
CA LEU A 205 9.45 -9.73 -6.66
C LEU A 205 8.47 -8.85 -7.44
N ASP A 206 8.30 -7.58 -7.08
CA ASP A 206 7.50 -6.63 -7.84
C ASP A 206 8.07 -6.41 -9.26
N VAL A 207 9.40 -6.28 -9.42
CA VAL A 207 10.01 -6.21 -10.77
C VAL A 207 9.74 -7.48 -11.58
N HIS A 208 9.85 -8.65 -10.96
CA HIS A 208 9.53 -9.91 -11.64
C HIS A 208 8.06 -9.92 -12.09
N HIS A 209 7.13 -9.64 -11.18
CA HIS A 209 5.69 -9.70 -11.44
C HIS A 209 5.24 -8.68 -12.50
N TYR A 210 5.59 -7.40 -12.34
CA TYR A 210 5.10 -6.34 -13.22
C TYR A 210 5.87 -6.20 -14.53
N LEU A 211 7.15 -6.60 -14.56
CA LEU A 211 8.04 -6.35 -15.71
C LEU A 211 8.59 -7.62 -16.35
N GLY A 212 8.21 -8.80 -15.85
CA GLY A 212 8.66 -10.11 -16.37
C GLY A 212 10.15 -10.37 -16.17
N ASN A 213 10.82 -9.68 -15.25
CA ASN A 213 12.26 -9.78 -15.09
C ASN A 213 12.66 -11.06 -14.34
N ALA A 214 13.11 -12.08 -15.08
CA ALA A 214 13.53 -13.37 -14.51
C ALA A 214 14.81 -13.27 -13.63
N GLN A 215 15.70 -12.32 -13.92
CA GLN A 215 16.89 -12.10 -13.09
C GLN A 215 16.50 -11.57 -11.70
N ALA A 216 15.45 -10.75 -11.61
CA ALA A 216 14.94 -10.25 -10.34
C ALA A 216 14.45 -11.40 -9.44
N LEU A 217 13.65 -12.32 -10.01
CA LEU A 217 13.21 -13.53 -9.30
C LEU A 217 14.40 -14.38 -8.86
N TYR A 218 15.38 -14.61 -9.75
CA TYR A 218 16.57 -15.39 -9.41
C TYR A 218 17.35 -14.78 -8.22
N VAL A 219 17.57 -13.47 -8.22
CA VAL A 219 18.25 -12.77 -7.11
C VAL A 219 17.44 -12.91 -5.81
N ALA A 220 16.12 -12.74 -5.87
CA ALA A 220 15.23 -12.89 -4.72
C ALA A 220 15.21 -14.33 -4.16
N GLN A 221 15.17 -15.35 -5.02
CA GLN A 221 15.26 -16.76 -4.61
C GLN A 221 16.59 -17.07 -3.93
N LYS A 222 17.71 -16.52 -4.42
CA LYS A 222 19.01 -16.66 -3.76
C LYS A 222 19.06 -15.97 -2.40
N MET A 223 18.44 -14.80 -2.27
CA MET A 223 18.28 -14.14 -0.98
C MET A 223 17.44 -14.99 -0.02
N ALA A 224 16.28 -15.49 -0.47
CA ALA A 224 15.40 -16.34 0.34
C ALA A 224 16.13 -17.59 0.84
N GLY A 225 16.83 -18.32 -0.06
CA GLY A 225 17.61 -19.49 0.32
C GLY A 225 18.68 -19.20 1.38
N TYR A 226 19.37 -18.05 1.29
CA TYR A 226 20.31 -17.63 2.33
C TYR A 226 19.64 -17.49 3.71
N PHE A 227 18.47 -16.83 3.78
CA PHE A 227 17.77 -16.61 5.05
C PHE A 227 17.06 -17.87 5.55
N GLU A 228 16.56 -18.72 4.66
CA GLU A 228 16.01 -20.04 4.98
C GLU A 228 17.05 -20.93 5.65
N ASP A 229 18.21 -21.12 5.02
CA ASP A 229 19.31 -21.92 5.58
C ASP A 229 19.78 -21.35 6.92
N ARG A 230 19.89 -20.02 6.99
CA ARG A 230 20.30 -19.31 8.19
C ARG A 230 19.32 -19.52 9.34
N LEU A 231 18.01 -19.33 9.12
CA LEU A 231 16.97 -19.52 10.12
C LEU A 231 16.83 -20.99 10.53
N ALA A 232 16.91 -21.92 9.58
CA ALA A 232 16.87 -23.36 9.86
C ALA A 232 18.02 -23.83 10.76
N SER A 233 19.15 -23.12 10.76
CA SER A 233 20.31 -23.41 11.63
C SER A 233 20.14 -22.93 13.08
N LEU A 234 19.12 -22.12 13.36
CA LEU A 234 18.90 -21.56 14.70
C LEU A 234 18.03 -22.48 15.56
N LYS A 235 18.28 -22.44 16.87
CA LYS A 235 17.41 -23.12 17.83
C LYS A 235 16.07 -22.36 17.96
N PRO A 236 14.96 -23.06 18.24
CA PRO A 236 13.65 -22.41 18.43
C PRO A 236 13.67 -21.26 19.44
N GLU A 237 14.43 -21.37 20.52
CA GLU A 237 14.54 -20.33 21.55
C GLU A 237 15.23 -19.07 21.04
N ALA A 238 16.21 -19.22 20.13
CA ALA A 238 16.88 -18.09 19.50
C ALA A 238 15.93 -17.36 18.52
N ILE A 239 15.14 -18.11 17.75
CA ILE A 239 14.10 -17.55 16.87
C ILE A 239 13.06 -16.79 17.69
N GLU A 240 12.56 -17.39 18.77
CA GLU A 240 11.59 -16.74 19.66
C GLU A 240 12.15 -15.44 20.25
N THR A 241 13.39 -15.46 20.75
CA THR A 241 14.04 -14.26 21.30
C THR A 241 14.22 -13.17 20.25
N MET A 242 14.64 -13.53 19.03
CA MET A 242 14.95 -12.60 17.94
C MET A 242 13.70 -11.93 17.33
N PHE A 243 12.55 -12.63 17.34
CA PHE A 243 11.30 -12.16 16.74
C PHE A 243 10.24 -11.79 17.79
N ARG A 244 10.64 -11.59 19.04
CA ARG A 244 9.79 -11.04 20.08
C ARG A 244 9.93 -9.52 20.13
N THR A 245 8.86 -8.81 19.75
CA THR A 245 8.84 -7.34 19.55
C THR A 245 7.95 -6.60 20.55
N ASP A 246 7.58 -7.25 21.65
CA ASP A 246 6.81 -6.68 22.77
C ASP A 246 7.69 -5.91 23.79
N GLY A 247 8.97 -5.71 23.48
CA GLY A 247 9.94 -5.05 24.35
C GLY A 247 10.51 -5.93 25.47
N SER A 248 10.07 -7.20 25.60
CA SER A 248 10.64 -8.15 26.57
C SER A 248 11.81 -8.98 26.00
N GLY A 249 11.96 -9.02 24.68
CA GLY A 249 13.11 -9.59 23.97
C GLY A 249 14.19 -8.53 23.68
N ASN A 250 15.47 -8.93 23.75
CA ASN A 250 16.62 -8.07 23.43
C ASN A 250 17.66 -8.92 22.66
N PRO A 251 18.20 -8.47 21.51
CA PRO A 251 18.10 -7.15 20.86
C PRO A 251 16.74 -6.82 20.23
N GLN A 252 16.31 -5.55 20.35
CA GLN A 252 15.18 -5.00 19.63
C GLN A 252 15.37 -5.21 18.11
N ASN A 253 14.36 -5.75 17.44
CA ASN A 253 14.38 -6.04 16.02
C ASN A 253 13.03 -5.68 15.39
N GLU A 254 13.07 -5.26 14.13
CA GLU A 254 11.89 -5.17 13.29
C GLU A 254 12.19 -5.87 11.98
N PHE A 255 11.36 -6.84 11.64
CA PHE A 255 11.55 -7.66 10.44
C PHE A 255 10.64 -7.24 9.28
N GLY A 256 9.88 -6.14 9.44
CA GLY A 256 8.89 -5.73 8.44
C GLY A 256 7.94 -6.88 8.09
N ALA A 257 7.57 -7.01 6.82
CA ALA A 257 6.72 -8.07 6.32
C ALA A 257 7.54 -9.21 5.66
N MET A 258 8.60 -9.70 6.32
CA MET A 258 9.36 -10.87 5.84
C MET A 258 8.45 -12.10 5.62
N SER A 259 7.44 -12.27 6.47
CA SER A 259 6.40 -13.28 6.31
C SER A 259 5.63 -13.11 4.98
N ASP A 260 5.20 -11.88 4.66
CA ASP A 260 4.48 -11.57 3.41
C ASP A 260 5.33 -11.85 2.15
N VAL A 261 6.59 -11.40 2.13
CA VAL A 261 7.45 -11.54 0.94
C VAL A 261 7.88 -12.99 0.68
N LEU A 262 8.07 -13.80 1.73
CA LEU A 262 8.38 -15.22 1.58
C LEU A 262 7.12 -16.03 1.20
N ALA A 263 5.95 -15.67 1.71
CA ALA A 263 4.67 -16.24 1.29
C ALA A 263 4.34 -15.90 -0.19
N GLU A 264 4.68 -14.69 -0.64
CA GLU A 264 4.60 -14.30 -2.05
C GLU A 264 5.55 -15.14 -2.91
N LEU A 265 6.79 -15.34 -2.45
CA LEU A 265 7.73 -16.20 -3.15
C LEU A 265 7.24 -17.65 -3.25
N TYR A 266 6.62 -18.19 -2.20
CA TYR A 266 5.94 -19.49 -2.25
C TYR A 266 4.82 -19.51 -3.31
N SER A 267 4.02 -18.44 -3.40
CA SER A 267 2.96 -18.32 -4.40
C SER A 267 3.49 -18.34 -5.84
N ILE A 268 4.71 -17.81 -6.04
CA ILE A 268 5.36 -17.76 -7.35
C ILE A 268 6.02 -19.10 -7.71
N THR A 269 6.73 -19.74 -6.78
CA THR A 269 7.58 -20.90 -7.07
C THR A 269 6.95 -22.25 -6.73
N GLY A 270 5.95 -22.27 -5.86
CA GLY A 270 5.38 -23.48 -5.27
C GLY A 270 6.29 -24.23 -4.29
N GLU A 271 7.49 -23.72 -4.00
CA GLU A 271 8.44 -24.40 -3.10
C GLU A 271 8.08 -24.19 -1.63
N ARG A 272 7.57 -25.25 -0.99
CA ARG A 272 7.04 -25.21 0.38
C ARG A 272 7.97 -24.60 1.43
N LYS A 273 9.29 -24.76 1.26
CA LYS A 273 10.31 -24.20 2.17
C LYS A 273 10.17 -22.69 2.38
N HIS A 274 9.70 -21.95 1.37
CA HIS A 274 9.48 -20.51 1.46
C HIS A 274 8.33 -20.19 2.44
N LEU A 275 7.22 -20.94 2.36
CA LEU A 275 6.09 -20.79 3.28
C LEU A 275 6.46 -21.22 4.70
N ASP A 276 7.21 -22.31 4.83
CA ASP A 276 7.68 -22.77 6.15
C ASP A 276 8.58 -21.71 6.82
N ALA A 277 9.46 -21.06 6.05
CA ALA A 277 10.26 -19.95 6.53
C ALA A 277 9.45 -18.68 6.81
N ALA A 278 8.43 -18.37 6.01
CA ALA A 278 7.51 -17.26 6.24
C ALA A 278 6.81 -17.40 7.60
N GLN A 279 6.32 -18.59 7.91
CA GLN A 279 5.60 -18.87 9.17
C GLN A 279 6.49 -18.77 10.41
N LEU A 280 7.83 -18.83 10.28
CA LEU A 280 8.74 -18.59 11.43
C LEU A 280 8.62 -17.18 12.00
N PHE A 281 8.20 -16.19 11.20
CA PHE A 281 7.97 -14.81 11.61
C PHE A 281 6.59 -14.59 12.27
N ASN A 282 5.65 -15.54 12.11
CA ASN A 282 4.30 -15.47 12.68
C ASN A 282 4.29 -16.08 14.09
N ARG A 283 4.86 -15.36 15.07
CA ARG A 283 5.10 -15.90 16.41
C ARG A 283 3.81 -16.05 17.23
N ALA A 284 3.74 -17.14 18.00
CA ALA A 284 2.59 -17.48 18.83
C ALA A 284 2.23 -16.42 19.88
N TRP A 285 3.21 -15.66 20.40
CA TRP A 285 2.95 -14.58 21.35
C TRP A 285 2.07 -13.48 20.79
N PHE A 286 2.10 -13.27 19.46
CA PHE A 286 1.29 -12.27 18.76
C PHE A 286 0.05 -12.90 18.11
N VAL A 287 0.21 -14.03 17.40
CA VAL A 287 -0.89 -14.73 16.73
C VAL A 287 -1.92 -15.25 17.73
N GLY A 288 -1.49 -15.82 18.87
CA GLY A 288 -2.38 -16.46 19.85
C GLY A 288 -3.42 -15.50 20.44
N PRO A 289 -3.01 -14.38 21.06
CA PRO A 289 -3.95 -13.39 21.59
C PRO A 289 -4.88 -12.83 20.50
N LEU A 290 -4.35 -12.52 19.32
CA LEU A 290 -5.16 -12.03 18.20
C LEU A 290 -6.20 -13.04 17.76
N ALA A 291 -5.86 -14.31 17.62
CA ALA A 291 -6.80 -15.38 17.27
C ALA A 291 -7.93 -15.52 18.32
N ALA A 292 -7.61 -15.28 19.59
CA ALA A 292 -8.58 -15.23 20.68
C ALA A 292 -9.41 -13.93 20.74
N GLY A 293 -9.12 -12.95 19.88
CA GLY A 293 -9.80 -11.64 19.85
C GLY A 293 -9.33 -10.69 20.95
N GLU A 294 -8.17 -10.95 21.55
CA GLU A 294 -7.61 -10.13 22.63
C GLU A 294 -6.79 -8.97 22.07
N ASP A 295 -7.16 -7.75 22.45
CA ASP A 295 -6.37 -6.55 22.16
C ASP A 295 -5.20 -6.41 23.13
N ARG A 296 -4.00 -6.76 22.66
CA ARG A 296 -2.73 -6.55 23.36
C ARG A 296 -1.80 -5.63 22.58
N LEU A 297 -2.36 -4.67 21.83
CA LEU A 297 -1.60 -3.81 20.93
C LEU A 297 -0.95 -2.61 21.63
N ALA A 298 -1.51 -2.16 22.76
CA ALA A 298 -1.04 -0.96 23.46
C ALA A 298 0.46 -1.05 23.79
N GLY A 299 1.22 -0.02 23.40
CA GLY A 299 2.67 0.06 23.59
C GLY A 299 3.50 -0.68 22.55
N LEU A 300 2.88 -1.37 21.58
CA LEU A 300 3.58 -1.95 20.44
C LEU A 300 3.82 -0.89 19.34
N HIS A 301 4.97 -0.97 18.67
CA HIS A 301 5.27 -0.12 17.52
C HIS A 301 4.33 -0.49 16.35
N ALA A 302 3.50 0.45 15.93
CA ALA A 302 2.34 0.14 15.12
C ALA A 302 2.71 -0.42 13.74
N ASN A 303 3.61 0.25 13.02
CA ASN A 303 3.98 -0.18 11.66
C ASN A 303 4.58 -1.59 11.62
N THR A 304 5.38 -1.97 12.62
CA THR A 304 5.97 -3.32 12.73
C THR A 304 4.87 -4.38 12.77
N HIS A 305 3.86 -4.16 13.61
CA HIS A 305 2.82 -5.15 13.88
C HIS A 305 1.73 -5.16 12.80
N VAL A 306 1.45 -4.02 12.16
CA VAL A 306 0.62 -4.00 10.94
C VAL A 306 1.31 -4.78 9.81
N ALA A 307 2.61 -4.58 9.59
CA ALA A 307 3.36 -5.34 8.59
C ALA A 307 3.41 -6.85 8.90
N GLN A 308 3.49 -7.23 10.18
CA GLN A 308 3.39 -8.62 10.61
C GLN A 308 1.99 -9.20 10.35
N ALA A 309 0.92 -8.43 10.62
CA ALA A 309 -0.45 -8.84 10.34
C ALA A 309 -0.71 -9.07 8.83
N VAL A 310 -0.08 -8.30 7.94
CA VAL A 310 -0.11 -8.56 6.49
C VAL A 310 0.46 -9.96 6.18
N GLY A 311 1.61 -10.30 6.77
CA GLY A 311 2.24 -11.61 6.59
C GLY A 311 1.42 -12.77 7.18
N ILE A 312 0.82 -12.56 8.35
CA ILE A 312 -0.11 -13.52 8.98
C ILE A 312 -1.32 -13.76 8.06
N ALA A 313 -1.91 -12.70 7.49
CA ALA A 313 -3.03 -12.83 6.57
C ALA A 313 -2.64 -13.63 5.32
N HIS A 314 -1.47 -13.34 4.75
CA HIS A 314 -0.98 -14.01 3.56
C HIS A 314 -0.66 -15.49 3.81
N CYS A 315 0.07 -15.81 4.89
CA CYS A 315 0.33 -17.19 5.29
C CYS A 315 -0.96 -17.95 5.58
N GLY A 316 -1.92 -17.34 6.29
CA GLY A 316 -3.22 -17.95 6.57
C GLY A 316 -4.03 -18.23 5.31
N ASN A 317 -4.04 -17.30 4.34
CA ASN A 317 -4.71 -17.47 3.06
C ASN A 317 -4.14 -18.63 2.23
N LEU A 318 -2.82 -18.89 2.34
CA LEU A 318 -2.15 -19.95 1.59
C LEU A 318 -2.14 -21.29 2.34
N SER A 319 -2.03 -21.29 3.67
CA SER A 319 -1.92 -22.51 4.46
C SER A 319 -3.27 -23.05 4.94
N GLY A 320 -4.29 -22.20 5.02
CA GLY A 320 -5.56 -22.51 5.66
C GLY A 320 -5.48 -22.59 7.19
N ASP A 321 -4.39 -22.15 7.83
CA ASP A 321 -4.24 -22.20 9.29
C ASP A 321 -5.34 -21.38 9.99
N PRO A 322 -6.23 -22.01 10.78
CA PRO A 322 -7.35 -21.30 11.39
C PRO A 322 -6.93 -20.19 12.36
N SER A 323 -5.76 -20.32 13.00
CA SER A 323 -5.26 -19.32 13.95
C SER A 323 -4.76 -18.09 13.22
N GLU A 324 -3.99 -18.26 12.14
CA GLU A 324 -3.52 -17.16 11.29
C GLU A 324 -4.69 -16.45 10.61
N LEU A 325 -5.66 -17.22 10.07
CA LEU A 325 -6.88 -16.67 9.47
C LEU A 325 -7.63 -15.80 10.47
N LYS A 326 -7.88 -16.30 11.69
CA LYS A 326 -8.63 -15.57 12.72
C LYS A 326 -7.84 -14.39 13.27
N ALA A 327 -6.54 -14.56 13.50
CA ALA A 327 -5.67 -13.51 14.01
C ALA A 327 -5.59 -12.31 13.07
N SER A 328 -5.44 -12.53 11.76
CA SER A 328 -5.36 -11.43 10.80
C SER A 328 -6.67 -10.65 10.68
N GLU A 329 -7.81 -11.35 10.72
CA GLU A 329 -9.14 -10.73 10.69
C GLU A 329 -9.40 -9.92 11.96
N ASN A 330 -9.16 -10.53 13.14
CA ASN A 330 -9.33 -9.86 14.42
C ASN A 330 -8.37 -8.66 14.57
N PHE A 331 -7.12 -8.76 14.11
CA PHE A 331 -6.19 -7.61 14.12
C PHE A 331 -6.78 -6.42 13.35
N TRP A 332 -7.28 -6.66 12.14
CA TRP A 332 -7.90 -5.61 11.33
C TRP A 332 -9.11 -5.00 12.04
N GLU A 333 -9.97 -5.83 12.63
CA GLU A 333 -11.15 -5.36 13.36
C GLU A 333 -10.77 -4.53 14.60
N LEU A 334 -9.82 -5.01 15.40
CA LEU A 334 -9.32 -4.30 16.58
C LEU A 334 -8.75 -2.94 16.18
N VAL A 335 -7.86 -2.89 15.19
CA VAL A 335 -7.25 -1.63 14.76
C VAL A 335 -8.29 -0.66 14.20
N THR A 336 -9.12 -1.08 13.26
CA THR A 336 -10.10 -0.21 12.59
C THR A 336 -11.23 0.26 13.49
N ARG A 337 -11.55 -0.49 14.57
CA ARG A 337 -12.55 -0.06 15.56
C ARG A 337 -11.96 0.76 16.70
N GLN A 338 -10.76 0.41 17.19
CA GLN A 338 -10.26 0.90 18.47
C GLN A 338 -9.04 1.83 18.36
N HIS A 339 -8.28 1.78 17.26
CA HIS A 339 -6.96 2.43 17.18
C HIS A 339 -6.80 3.43 16.02
N VAL A 340 -7.84 3.66 15.22
CA VAL A 340 -7.79 4.62 14.10
C VAL A 340 -8.42 5.96 14.43
N PHE A 341 -7.91 7.01 13.80
CA PHE A 341 -8.48 8.36 13.78
C PHE A 341 -9.56 8.51 12.68
N ALA A 342 -10.15 9.69 12.58
CA ALA A 342 -11.12 10.08 11.57
C ALA A 342 -10.59 9.85 10.13
N ILE A 343 -9.28 10.02 9.92
CA ILE A 343 -8.63 9.80 8.62
C ILE A 343 -8.45 8.32 8.24
N GLY A 344 -8.71 7.37 9.16
CA GLY A 344 -8.47 5.93 8.96
C GLY A 344 -7.02 5.47 9.27
N GLY A 345 -6.10 6.40 9.49
CA GLY A 345 -4.76 6.14 10.02
C GLY A 345 -4.74 5.90 11.53
N ASN A 346 -3.61 5.45 12.07
CA ASN A 346 -3.46 5.07 13.48
C ASN A 346 -2.08 5.46 14.05
N SER A 347 -1.95 5.27 15.36
CA SER A 347 -0.76 5.49 16.19
C SER A 347 -0.48 6.93 16.60
N PHE A 348 0.12 7.07 17.78
CA PHE A 348 0.71 8.30 18.28
C PHE A 348 2.21 8.11 18.38
N LYS A 349 2.98 8.95 17.68
CA LYS A 349 4.44 8.87 17.65
C LYS A 349 4.94 7.47 17.29
N GLU A 350 4.26 6.80 16.35
CA GLU A 350 4.57 5.45 15.84
C GLU A 350 4.08 4.28 16.73
N TRP A 351 3.46 4.54 17.90
CA TRP A 351 3.02 3.50 18.83
C TRP A 351 1.50 3.39 18.93
N PHE A 352 0.99 2.17 19.07
CA PHE A 352 -0.40 1.94 19.46
C PHE A 352 -0.63 2.42 20.90
N ASP A 353 -1.73 3.13 21.10
CA ASP A 353 -2.21 3.51 22.43
C ASP A 353 -3.13 2.43 23.00
N LYS A 354 -3.76 2.70 24.13
CA LYS A 354 -4.87 1.89 24.65
C LYS A 354 -6.07 1.94 23.68
N PRO A 355 -6.84 0.86 23.58
CA PRO A 355 -8.03 0.82 22.74
C PRO A 355 -9.01 1.93 23.12
N GLY A 356 -9.57 2.59 22.10
CA GLY A 356 -10.56 3.65 22.24
C GLY A 356 -9.98 5.06 22.40
N VAL A 357 -8.67 5.21 22.64
CA VAL A 357 -8.02 6.54 22.65
C VAL A 357 -7.92 7.07 21.24
N GLU A 358 -8.50 8.24 21.00
CA GLU A 358 -8.50 8.89 19.69
C GLU A 358 -8.11 10.37 19.77
N THR A 359 -8.65 11.14 20.71
CA THR A 359 -8.42 12.59 20.78
C THR A 359 -7.87 13.07 22.12
N GLY A 360 -8.01 12.26 23.18
CA GLY A 360 -7.61 12.58 24.54
C GLY A 360 -6.12 12.38 24.84
N PRO A 361 -5.77 12.22 26.13
CA PRO A 361 -4.38 12.01 26.55
C PRO A 361 -3.76 10.76 25.92
N SER A 362 -2.61 10.94 25.27
CA SER A 362 -1.94 9.92 24.47
C SER A 362 -0.68 9.34 25.13
N ILE A 363 -0.23 8.18 24.65
CA ILE A 363 0.94 7.42 25.09
C ILE A 363 2.25 8.22 25.03
N ASP A 364 2.32 9.26 24.20
CA ASP A 364 3.45 10.18 24.11
C ASP A 364 3.35 11.39 25.06
N ASN A 365 2.47 11.33 26.07
CA ASN A 365 2.26 12.30 27.15
C ASN A 365 1.70 13.67 26.72
N HIS A 366 1.00 13.72 25.59
CA HIS A 366 0.25 14.90 25.19
C HIS A 366 -1.17 14.84 25.74
N LYS A 367 -1.78 16.01 25.99
CA LYS A 367 -3.14 16.11 26.53
C LYS A 367 -4.23 15.86 25.48
N ALA A 368 -3.94 16.16 24.22
CA ALA A 368 -4.82 15.95 23.07
C ALA A 368 -4.02 16.02 21.75
N LEU A 369 -4.38 15.19 20.77
CA LEU A 369 -3.98 15.20 19.35
C LEU A 369 -2.67 15.95 19.00
N PRO A 370 -1.49 15.37 19.30
CA PRO A 370 -0.21 16.02 19.02
C PRO A 370 0.20 16.03 17.54
N ALA A 371 1.29 16.76 17.23
CA ALA A 371 1.90 16.80 15.91
C ALA A 371 2.40 15.42 15.39
N THR A 372 2.53 14.44 16.29
CA THR A 372 2.97 13.06 16.09
C THR A 372 1.83 12.09 15.74
N THR A 373 0.63 12.61 15.48
CA THR A 373 -0.55 11.80 15.15
C THR A 373 -0.41 11.16 13.77
N ALA A 374 -0.79 9.87 13.67
CA ALA A 374 -0.97 9.10 12.44
C ALA A 374 0.27 9.03 11.53
N GLU A 375 1.07 7.98 11.68
CA GLU A 375 2.13 7.63 10.73
C GLU A 375 1.53 7.05 9.42
N SER A 376 2.03 7.51 8.26
CA SER A 376 1.50 7.11 6.96
C SER A 376 1.85 5.66 6.55
N CYS A 377 3.00 5.10 6.96
CA CYS A 377 3.34 3.69 6.72
C CYS A 377 2.30 2.73 7.28
N ASN A 378 1.73 3.05 8.44
CA ASN A 378 0.73 2.21 9.09
C ASN A 378 -0.50 2.05 8.20
N THR A 379 -0.88 3.14 7.53
CA THR A 379 -2.04 3.14 6.64
C THR A 379 -1.74 2.41 5.34
N HIS A 380 -0.54 2.60 4.78
CA HIS A 380 -0.07 1.81 3.63
C HIS A 380 -0.18 0.30 3.91
N ASN A 381 0.35 -0.17 5.05
CA ASN A 381 0.27 -1.60 5.39
C ASN A 381 -1.14 -2.05 5.79
N MET A 382 -1.96 -1.18 6.41
CA MET A 382 -3.37 -1.49 6.68
C MET A 382 -4.16 -1.69 5.39
N LEU A 383 -3.89 -0.92 4.33
CA LEU A 383 -4.51 -1.14 3.02
C LEU A 383 -4.07 -2.48 2.41
N LYS A 384 -2.78 -2.83 2.48
CA LYS A 384 -2.30 -4.17 2.07
C LYS A 384 -3.02 -5.30 2.83
N LEU A 385 -3.17 -5.18 4.15
CA LEU A 385 -3.91 -6.14 4.96
C LEU A 385 -5.38 -6.21 4.52
N THR A 386 -6.01 -5.06 4.30
CA THR A 386 -7.40 -4.95 3.85
C THR A 386 -7.61 -5.65 2.51
N THR A 387 -6.68 -5.50 1.55
CA THR A 387 -6.70 -6.23 0.28
C THR A 387 -6.67 -7.74 0.51
N ARG A 388 -5.73 -8.26 1.31
CA ARG A 388 -5.64 -9.71 1.60
C ARG A 388 -6.89 -10.29 2.26
N LEU A 389 -7.54 -9.51 3.11
CA LEU A 389 -8.80 -9.89 3.74
C LEU A 389 -9.98 -9.82 2.76
N PHE A 390 -9.99 -8.84 1.84
CA PHE A 390 -10.97 -8.75 0.78
C PHE A 390 -10.88 -9.95 -0.19
N GLU A 391 -9.66 -10.31 -0.61
CA GLU A 391 -9.37 -11.50 -1.43
C GLU A 391 -9.89 -12.80 -0.78
N ARG A 392 -9.86 -12.87 0.56
CA ARG A 392 -10.44 -13.99 1.32
C ARG A 392 -11.97 -13.94 1.31
N GLU A 393 -12.54 -12.79 1.65
CA GLU A 393 -13.99 -12.59 1.69
C GLU A 393 -14.34 -11.15 1.29
N PRO A 394 -15.09 -10.92 0.18
CA PRO A 394 -15.37 -9.59 -0.35
C PRO A 394 -16.45 -8.86 0.45
N ARG A 395 -16.16 -8.51 1.71
CA ARG A 395 -17.03 -7.71 2.58
C ARG A 395 -16.89 -6.23 2.24
N ALA A 396 -18.03 -5.55 2.08
CA ALA A 396 -18.05 -4.13 1.72
C ALA A 396 -17.40 -3.23 2.79
N GLU A 397 -17.35 -3.66 4.06
CA GLU A 397 -16.70 -2.92 5.15
C GLU A 397 -15.19 -2.78 4.97
N TYR A 398 -14.54 -3.76 4.34
CA TYR A 398 -13.14 -3.64 3.95
C TYR A 398 -12.96 -2.54 2.91
N ALA A 399 -13.82 -2.50 1.89
CA ALA A 399 -13.79 -1.47 0.88
C ALA A 399 -14.19 -0.08 1.43
N ASP A 400 -15.07 0.00 2.43
CA ASP A 400 -15.40 1.24 3.13
C ASP A 400 -14.20 1.79 3.90
N TYR A 401 -13.45 0.94 4.62
CA TYR A 401 -12.22 1.34 5.28
C TYR A 401 -11.14 1.74 4.27
N PHE A 402 -11.00 0.97 3.18
CA PHE A 402 -10.04 1.25 2.11
C PHE A 402 -10.28 2.65 1.52
N GLU A 403 -11.53 2.96 1.15
CA GLU A 403 -11.93 4.28 0.66
C GLU A 403 -11.59 5.39 1.67
N ARG A 404 -11.94 5.19 2.95
CA ARG A 404 -11.68 6.17 4.00
C ARG A 404 -10.19 6.47 4.15
N ALA A 405 -9.37 5.44 4.31
CA ALA A 405 -7.94 5.57 4.55
C ALA A 405 -7.19 6.09 3.31
N LEU A 406 -7.61 5.70 2.11
CA LEU A 406 -7.03 6.15 0.86
C LEU A 406 -7.27 7.65 0.62
N TYR A 407 -8.54 8.09 0.64
CA TYR A 407 -8.89 9.49 0.39
C TYR A 407 -8.39 10.41 1.49
N ASN A 408 -8.54 10.01 2.75
CA ASN A 408 -8.37 10.94 3.87
C ASN A 408 -6.99 10.89 4.51
N HIS A 409 -6.18 9.87 4.23
CA HIS A 409 -4.81 9.82 4.74
C HIS A 409 -3.78 9.74 3.62
N LEU A 410 -3.77 8.68 2.81
CA LEU A 410 -2.68 8.46 1.84
C LEU A 410 -2.68 9.47 0.69
N LEU A 411 -3.85 9.92 0.21
CA LEU A 411 -3.90 10.98 -0.79
C LEU A 411 -3.41 12.32 -0.22
N ALA A 412 -3.74 12.60 1.05
CA ALA A 412 -3.37 13.83 1.73
C ALA A 412 -1.88 13.93 2.09
N THR A 413 -1.13 12.82 2.10
CA THR A 413 0.29 12.85 2.43
C THR A 413 1.17 13.37 1.29
N VAL A 414 0.66 13.44 0.05
CA VAL A 414 1.43 13.87 -1.12
C VAL A 414 1.16 15.35 -1.43
N ALA A 415 2.20 16.19 -1.33
CA ALA A 415 2.11 17.59 -1.68
C ALA A 415 1.75 17.80 -3.17
N PRO A 416 0.70 18.57 -3.52
CA PRO A 416 0.27 18.81 -4.90
C PRO A 416 1.30 19.49 -5.79
N ASP A 417 2.21 20.25 -5.21
CA ASP A 417 3.12 21.15 -5.90
C ASP A 417 4.50 20.51 -6.13
N THR A 418 5.01 19.79 -5.14
CA THR A 418 6.38 19.25 -5.11
C THR A 418 6.42 17.73 -5.20
N GLY A 419 5.33 17.04 -4.88
CA GLY A 419 5.29 15.58 -4.72
C GLY A 419 6.04 15.09 -3.47
N ALA A 420 6.48 15.98 -2.58
CA ALA A 420 7.06 15.57 -1.31
C ALA A 420 5.99 14.91 -0.43
N VAL A 421 6.40 13.94 0.39
CA VAL A 421 5.49 13.18 1.25
C VAL A 421 5.66 13.51 2.74
N THR A 422 4.67 13.18 3.55
CA THR A 422 4.67 13.40 5.00
C THR A 422 4.94 12.13 5.79
N TYR A 423 5.41 12.30 7.04
CA TYR A 423 5.56 11.20 8.00
C TYR A 423 4.29 11.06 8.86
N PHE A 424 4.03 12.08 9.66
CA PHE A 424 2.83 12.21 10.50
C PHE A 424 1.80 13.10 9.81
N THR A 425 0.53 12.85 10.11
CA THR A 425 -0.61 13.66 9.67
C THR A 425 -1.31 14.21 10.90
N PRO A 426 -0.90 15.38 11.42
CA PRO A 426 -1.49 15.93 12.62
C PRO A 426 -2.92 16.41 12.37
N LEU A 427 -3.78 16.33 13.38
CA LEU A 427 -5.25 16.41 13.19
C LEU A 427 -5.91 17.60 13.92
N TYR A 428 -5.15 18.40 14.67
CA TYR A 428 -5.69 19.48 15.50
C TYR A 428 -4.76 20.71 15.60
N GLY A 429 -5.09 21.80 14.90
CA GLY A 429 -4.39 23.09 15.01
C GLY A 429 -2.93 23.12 14.52
N HIS A 430 -2.44 22.02 13.94
CA HIS A 430 -1.06 21.87 13.46
C HIS A 430 -1.02 21.98 11.93
N PHE A 431 0.17 21.75 11.35
CA PHE A 431 0.42 21.69 9.91
C PHE A 431 1.28 20.44 9.62
N ARG A 432 1.28 19.98 8.36
CA ARG A 432 2.10 18.83 7.94
C ARG A 432 3.54 19.24 7.68
N THR A 433 4.49 18.37 8.03
CA THR A 433 5.90 18.48 7.63
C THR A 433 6.16 17.58 6.43
N TYR A 434 6.67 18.15 5.34
CA TYR A 434 7.09 17.41 4.14
C TYR A 434 8.56 17.03 4.23
N LEU A 435 8.85 15.76 3.97
CA LEU A 435 10.14 15.17 4.26
C LEU A 435 11.24 15.60 3.28
N ASN A 436 12.41 15.91 3.84
CA ASN A 436 13.63 16.22 3.09
C ASN A 436 14.71 15.12 3.16
N GLY A 437 14.38 13.96 3.73
CA GLY A 437 15.29 12.82 3.92
C GLY A 437 14.75 11.52 3.33
N THR A 438 15.28 10.38 3.79
CA THR A 438 14.94 9.02 3.31
C THR A 438 14.37 8.15 4.42
N HIS A 439 13.36 8.65 5.13
CA HIS A 439 12.67 7.94 6.21
C HIS A 439 11.79 6.79 5.66
N CYS A 440 11.28 5.91 6.53
CA CYS A 440 10.36 4.82 6.13
C CYS A 440 9.13 5.34 5.36
N CYS A 441 8.54 6.46 5.80
CA CYS A 441 7.40 7.10 5.14
C CYS A 441 7.73 7.70 3.76
N VAL A 442 9.01 7.96 3.45
CA VAL A 442 9.41 8.28 2.08
C VAL A 442 9.35 7.04 1.21
N GLY A 443 9.81 5.90 1.73
CA GLY A 443 9.73 4.60 1.06
C GLY A 443 8.29 4.20 0.71
N SER A 444 7.40 4.11 1.71
CA SER A 444 5.98 3.81 1.45
C SER A 444 5.27 4.94 0.69
N GLY A 445 5.64 6.20 0.93
CA GLY A 445 5.07 7.35 0.26
C GLY A 445 5.28 7.36 -1.26
N ILE A 446 6.47 6.96 -1.74
CA ILE A 446 6.71 6.82 -3.18
C ILE A 446 5.97 5.63 -3.79
N GLU A 447 5.75 4.56 -3.02
CA GLU A 447 4.96 3.41 -3.46
C GLU A 447 3.46 3.70 -3.59
N ASN A 448 2.92 4.65 -2.83
CA ASN A 448 1.46 4.86 -2.77
C ASN A 448 0.85 5.31 -4.11
N THR A 449 1.49 6.21 -4.85
CA THR A 449 0.88 6.77 -6.06
C THR A 449 0.79 5.83 -7.27
N PRO A 450 1.77 4.94 -7.56
CA PRO A 450 1.55 3.89 -8.55
C PRO A 450 0.53 2.83 -8.09
N ARG A 451 0.19 2.79 -6.80
CA ARG A 451 -0.81 1.88 -6.20
C ARG A 451 -2.23 2.48 -6.13
N TYR A 452 -2.49 3.70 -6.60
CA TYR A 452 -3.83 4.29 -6.52
C TYR A 452 -4.91 3.59 -7.37
N ASN A 453 -4.51 2.65 -8.24
CA ASN A 453 -5.43 1.75 -8.92
C ASN A 453 -5.76 0.47 -8.12
N GLU A 454 -5.02 0.19 -7.04
CA GLU A 454 -5.35 -0.87 -6.08
C GLU A 454 -6.67 -0.53 -5.36
N GLY A 455 -7.38 -1.57 -4.94
CA GLY A 455 -8.63 -1.49 -4.25
C GLY A 455 -9.82 -1.17 -5.17
N ILE A 456 -9.62 -0.78 -6.44
CA ILE A 456 -10.72 -0.39 -7.34
C ILE A 456 -11.51 -1.62 -7.78
N TYR A 457 -10.83 -2.64 -8.30
CA TYR A 457 -11.45 -3.80 -8.92
C TYR A 457 -10.85 -5.11 -8.42
N PHE A 458 -11.71 -6.08 -8.13
CA PHE A 458 -11.32 -7.46 -7.81
C PHE A 458 -12.12 -8.44 -8.67
N GLN A 459 -11.53 -9.57 -9.04
CA GLN A 459 -12.19 -10.59 -9.84
C GLN A 459 -12.13 -11.99 -9.23
N ARG A 460 -13.17 -12.76 -9.49
CA ARG A 460 -13.25 -14.20 -9.28
C ARG A 460 -14.16 -14.77 -10.35
N ASP A 461 -13.67 -15.74 -11.11
CA ASP A 461 -14.34 -16.24 -12.31
C ASP A 461 -14.84 -15.06 -13.20
N SER A 462 -16.02 -15.17 -13.79
CA SER A 462 -16.66 -14.09 -14.55
C SER A 462 -17.39 -13.04 -13.69
N SER A 463 -16.90 -12.78 -12.47
CA SER A 463 -17.47 -11.76 -11.56
C SER A 463 -16.45 -10.70 -11.19
N LEU A 464 -16.85 -9.43 -11.30
CA LEU A 464 -16.07 -8.25 -10.92
C LEU A 464 -16.68 -7.58 -9.71
N TRP A 465 -15.87 -7.27 -8.69
CA TRP A 465 -16.23 -6.40 -7.57
C TRP A 465 -15.65 -5.02 -7.81
N ILE A 466 -16.53 -4.03 -7.90
CA ILE A 466 -16.21 -2.62 -8.12
C ILE A 466 -16.36 -1.91 -6.78
N ASN A 467 -15.22 -1.56 -6.20
CA ASN A 467 -15.11 -1.07 -4.85
C ASN A 467 -14.96 0.46 -4.80
N LEU A 468 -14.11 1.03 -5.63
CA LEU A 468 -13.82 2.47 -5.63
C LEU A 468 -14.29 3.12 -6.93
N TYR A 469 -14.87 4.31 -6.81
CA TYR A 469 -15.42 5.07 -7.94
C TYR A 469 -14.42 6.13 -8.41
N ILE A 470 -13.21 5.67 -8.74
CA ILE A 470 -12.11 6.51 -9.23
C ILE A 470 -12.01 6.39 -10.76
N PRO A 471 -12.04 7.50 -11.52
CA PRO A 471 -11.96 7.46 -12.98
C PRO A 471 -10.81 6.57 -13.48
N SER A 472 -11.17 5.53 -14.24
CA SER A 472 -10.23 4.49 -14.67
C SER A 472 -10.73 3.72 -15.89
N GLU A 473 -9.80 3.14 -16.64
CA GLU A 473 -10.08 2.14 -17.67
C GLU A 473 -9.57 0.77 -17.17
N LEU A 474 -10.41 -0.24 -17.25
CA LEU A 474 -10.11 -1.63 -16.88
C LEU A 474 -10.14 -2.52 -18.12
N ASN A 475 -8.99 -3.11 -18.44
CA ASN A 475 -8.88 -4.19 -19.43
C ASN A 475 -9.09 -5.55 -18.74
N TRP A 476 -10.33 -6.01 -18.67
CA TRP A 476 -10.70 -7.29 -18.07
C TRP A 476 -10.57 -8.42 -19.09
N GLN A 477 -9.33 -8.88 -19.24
CA GLN A 477 -8.93 -9.85 -20.28
C GLN A 477 -9.63 -11.21 -20.14
N ASP A 478 -9.77 -11.69 -18.90
CA ASP A 478 -10.32 -13.03 -18.60
C ASP A 478 -11.76 -13.22 -19.08
N VAL A 479 -12.49 -12.13 -19.31
CA VAL A 479 -13.89 -12.12 -19.79
C VAL A 479 -14.04 -11.33 -21.10
N GLY A 480 -12.92 -10.89 -21.70
CA GLY A 480 -12.89 -10.14 -22.96
C GLY A 480 -13.63 -8.79 -22.91
N LEU A 481 -13.62 -8.09 -21.76
CA LEU A 481 -14.28 -6.79 -21.59
C LEU A 481 -13.28 -5.63 -21.42
N LEU A 482 -13.57 -4.48 -22.02
CA LEU A 482 -12.91 -3.20 -21.71
C LEU A 482 -13.95 -2.26 -21.09
N LEU A 483 -13.73 -1.85 -19.84
CA LEU A 483 -14.64 -1.00 -19.09
C LEU A 483 -14.02 0.38 -18.87
N HIS A 484 -14.78 1.44 -19.14
CA HIS A 484 -14.43 2.81 -18.83
C HIS A 484 -15.29 3.31 -17.68
N GLN A 485 -14.68 3.61 -16.52
CA GLN A 485 -15.29 4.25 -15.36
C GLN A 485 -14.98 5.75 -15.35
N GLU A 486 -16.02 6.59 -15.27
CA GLU A 486 -15.90 8.05 -15.12
C GLU A 486 -16.90 8.61 -14.09
N GLY A 487 -16.71 9.88 -13.72
CA GLY A 487 -17.55 10.61 -12.77
C GLY A 487 -16.97 10.63 -11.36
N ASP A 488 -17.25 11.72 -10.63
CA ASP A 488 -16.79 11.93 -9.26
C ASP A 488 -17.96 11.91 -8.26
N VAL A 489 -18.22 10.74 -7.68
CA VAL A 489 -19.31 10.56 -6.69
C VAL A 489 -19.09 11.39 -5.43
N THR A 490 -17.85 11.81 -5.15
CA THR A 490 -17.56 12.68 -4.00
C THR A 490 -18.05 14.11 -4.24
N LYS A 491 -18.22 14.52 -5.50
CA LYS A 491 -18.77 15.83 -5.89
C LYS A 491 -20.27 15.79 -6.23
N GLY A 492 -20.94 14.67 -5.95
CA GLY A 492 -22.35 14.45 -6.28
C GLY A 492 -22.62 14.09 -7.74
N GLU A 493 -21.57 13.81 -8.52
CA GLU A 493 -21.73 13.25 -9.86
C GLU A 493 -22.12 11.77 -9.80
N ARG A 494 -22.54 11.21 -10.94
CA ARG A 494 -22.83 9.78 -11.04
C ARG A 494 -21.60 9.03 -11.54
N ALA A 495 -21.30 7.88 -10.95
CA ALA A 495 -20.32 6.97 -11.52
C ALA A 495 -20.93 6.30 -12.77
N ARG A 496 -20.27 6.45 -13.92
CA ARG A 496 -20.68 5.84 -15.19
C ARG A 496 -19.66 4.79 -15.61
N PHE A 497 -20.16 3.64 -16.02
CA PHE A 497 -19.39 2.52 -16.53
C PHE A 497 -19.84 2.23 -17.95
N THR A 498 -18.96 2.45 -18.91
CA THR A 498 -19.22 2.18 -20.33
C THR A 498 -18.47 0.94 -20.75
N ILE A 499 -19.16 -0.01 -21.37
CA ILE A 499 -18.54 -1.17 -22.02
C ILE A 499 -17.98 -0.70 -23.37
N VAL A 500 -16.66 -0.52 -23.43
CA VAL A 500 -15.95 -0.04 -24.63
C VAL A 500 -15.68 -1.18 -25.61
N LYS A 501 -15.41 -2.38 -25.11
CA LYS A 501 -15.24 -3.61 -25.88
C LYS A 501 -15.93 -4.76 -25.16
N SER A 502 -16.52 -5.69 -25.92
CA SER A 502 -17.01 -6.96 -25.40
C SER A 502 -16.88 -8.07 -26.43
N GLU A 503 -16.47 -9.25 -25.97
CA GLU A 503 -16.44 -10.50 -26.75
C GLU A 503 -17.71 -11.35 -26.56
N GLY A 504 -18.70 -10.84 -25.84
CA GLY A 504 -20.03 -11.46 -25.72
C GLY A 504 -20.16 -12.49 -24.60
N GLU A 505 -19.29 -12.43 -23.59
CA GLU A 505 -19.34 -13.34 -22.44
C GLU A 505 -20.33 -12.89 -21.36
N LEU A 506 -20.86 -13.87 -20.63
CA LEU A 506 -21.73 -13.65 -19.48
C LEU A 506 -20.87 -13.22 -18.28
N ALA A 507 -21.09 -12.03 -17.75
CA ALA A 507 -20.32 -11.50 -16.63
C ALA A 507 -21.21 -10.84 -15.57
N THR A 508 -20.77 -10.88 -14.32
CA THR A 508 -21.42 -10.19 -13.20
C THR A 508 -20.60 -8.98 -12.76
N LEU A 509 -21.22 -7.80 -12.72
CA LEU A 509 -20.64 -6.59 -12.13
C LEU A 509 -21.29 -6.35 -10.76
N ASN A 510 -20.48 -6.37 -9.69
CA ASN A 510 -20.91 -6.11 -8.31
C ASN A 510 -20.49 -4.70 -7.90
N PHE A 511 -21.44 -3.78 -7.79
CA PHE A 511 -21.19 -2.39 -7.41
C PHE A 511 -21.33 -2.21 -5.90
N ARG A 512 -20.33 -1.64 -5.23
CA ARG A 512 -20.42 -1.32 -3.79
C ARG A 512 -21.45 -0.24 -3.52
N VAL A 513 -22.32 -0.44 -2.53
CA VAL A 513 -23.11 0.61 -1.91
C VAL A 513 -22.38 1.02 -0.62
N PRO A 514 -21.73 2.21 -0.58
CA PRO A 514 -20.87 2.61 0.54
C PRO A 514 -21.62 2.80 1.86
N HIS A 515 -20.91 2.80 2.99
CA HIS A 515 -21.52 3.07 4.30
C HIS A 515 -22.13 4.49 4.42
N TRP A 516 -21.55 5.47 3.71
CA TRP A 516 -21.84 6.90 3.91
C TRP A 516 -23.07 7.41 3.14
N ILE A 517 -23.76 6.55 2.39
CA ILE A 517 -24.89 6.97 1.55
C ILE A 517 -25.98 7.66 2.39
N SER A 518 -26.46 8.81 1.93
CA SER A 518 -27.53 9.58 2.57
C SER A 518 -28.92 9.31 1.98
N GLY A 519 -29.00 8.43 0.98
CA GLY A 519 -30.22 8.10 0.26
C GLY A 519 -30.05 6.84 -0.61
N PRO A 520 -31.10 6.45 -1.36
CA PRO A 520 -31.09 5.25 -2.18
C PRO A 520 -29.97 5.29 -3.23
N ALA A 521 -29.08 4.29 -3.24
CA ALA A 521 -28.24 4.04 -4.40
C ALA A 521 -29.12 3.60 -5.58
N VAL A 522 -29.02 4.30 -6.71
CA VAL A 522 -29.82 4.02 -7.91
C VAL A 522 -28.91 3.54 -9.02
N LEU A 523 -29.11 2.29 -9.45
CA LEU A 523 -28.37 1.67 -10.53
C LEU A 523 -29.26 1.62 -11.78
N THR A 524 -28.77 2.22 -12.87
CA THR A 524 -29.46 2.22 -14.17
C THR A 524 -28.61 1.56 -15.24
N LEU A 525 -29.24 0.82 -16.14
CA LEU A 525 -28.63 0.30 -17.37
C LEU A 525 -29.30 0.98 -18.57
N ASN A 526 -28.50 1.62 -19.43
CA ASN A 526 -28.98 2.30 -20.63
C ASN A 526 -30.16 3.26 -20.34
N GLY A 527 -30.08 3.99 -19.22
CA GLY A 527 -31.09 4.94 -18.76
C GLY A 527 -32.30 4.35 -18.02
N LYS A 528 -32.44 3.01 -17.97
CA LYS A 528 -33.52 2.34 -17.24
C LYS A 528 -33.07 1.95 -15.84
N VAL A 529 -33.90 2.23 -14.82
CA VAL A 529 -33.63 1.80 -13.44
C VAL A 529 -33.72 0.28 -13.35
N GLU A 530 -32.63 -0.35 -12.92
CA GLU A 530 -32.55 -1.79 -12.68
C GLU A 530 -32.71 -2.12 -11.20
N LYS A 531 -32.09 -1.32 -10.32
CA LYS A 531 -32.08 -1.53 -8.86
C LYS A 531 -32.14 -0.21 -8.10
N ARG A 532 -32.75 -0.25 -6.91
CA ARG A 532 -32.68 0.77 -5.87
C ARG A 532 -32.28 0.08 -4.57
N VAL A 533 -31.19 0.53 -3.95
CA VAL A 533 -30.63 -0.13 -2.76
C VAL A 533 -30.37 0.92 -1.68
N ASN A 534 -30.91 0.69 -0.49
CA ASN A 534 -30.75 1.61 0.64
C ASN A 534 -29.85 1.04 1.74
N LYS A 535 -29.46 -0.24 1.64
CA LYS A 535 -28.65 -0.89 2.66
C LYS A 535 -27.19 -0.47 2.48
N PRO A 536 -26.60 0.32 3.40
CA PRO A 536 -25.20 0.72 3.32
C PRO A 536 -24.28 -0.49 3.53
N SER A 537 -23.03 -0.37 3.07
CA SER A 537 -22.01 -1.42 3.15
C SER A 537 -22.49 -2.75 2.55
N THR A 538 -22.93 -2.70 1.30
CA THR A 538 -23.36 -3.90 0.55
C THR A 538 -22.87 -3.89 -0.90
N TYR A 539 -23.15 -4.95 -1.64
CA TYR A 539 -22.98 -4.99 -3.09
C TYR A 539 -24.32 -5.18 -3.79
N VAL A 540 -24.47 -4.54 -4.94
CA VAL A 540 -25.56 -4.77 -5.88
C VAL A 540 -25.01 -5.34 -7.18
N ALA A 541 -25.50 -6.52 -7.55
CA ALA A 541 -25.01 -7.26 -8.70
C ALA A 541 -25.89 -7.05 -9.95
N LEU A 542 -25.25 -6.95 -11.12
CA LEU A 542 -25.88 -7.09 -12.43
C LEU A 542 -25.14 -8.17 -13.22
N THR A 543 -25.85 -9.25 -13.57
CA THR A 543 -25.35 -10.33 -14.43
C THR A 543 -25.97 -10.20 -15.81
N ARG A 544 -25.13 -10.08 -16.84
CA ARG A 544 -25.54 -9.86 -18.23
C ARG A 544 -24.49 -10.43 -19.20
N THR A 545 -24.93 -10.72 -20.42
CA THR A 545 -24.04 -10.72 -21.58
C THR A 545 -23.89 -9.27 -22.03
N TRP A 546 -22.76 -8.67 -21.69
CA TRP A 546 -22.50 -7.26 -21.95
C TRP A 546 -22.29 -7.01 -23.44
N LYS A 547 -22.69 -5.84 -23.94
CA LYS A 547 -22.46 -5.41 -25.31
C LYS A 547 -21.66 -4.12 -25.33
N MET A 548 -20.86 -3.94 -26.37
CA MET A 548 -20.24 -2.65 -26.65
C MET A 548 -21.31 -1.55 -26.66
N GLY A 549 -21.05 -0.46 -25.93
CA GLY A 549 -21.96 0.66 -25.78
C GLY A 549 -22.97 0.54 -24.65
N ASP A 550 -23.04 -0.60 -23.94
CA ASP A 550 -23.83 -0.66 -22.70
C ASP A 550 -23.25 0.31 -21.67
N VAL A 551 -24.14 1.02 -21.00
CA VAL A 551 -23.79 2.01 -19.98
C VAL A 551 -24.54 1.70 -18.69
N VAL A 552 -23.78 1.35 -17.66
CA VAL A 552 -24.27 1.33 -16.29
C VAL A 552 -24.00 2.68 -15.66
N THR A 553 -24.98 3.22 -14.92
CA THR A 553 -24.80 4.45 -14.15
C THR A 553 -25.27 4.20 -12.73
N LEU A 554 -24.41 4.54 -11.78
CA LEU A 554 -24.67 4.46 -10.35
C LEU A 554 -24.75 5.88 -9.78
N ALA A 555 -25.91 6.23 -9.24
CA ALA A 555 -26.09 7.43 -8.45
C ALA A 555 -25.95 7.08 -6.96
N LEU A 556 -25.00 7.72 -6.29
CA LEU A 556 -24.80 7.66 -4.85
C LEU A 556 -25.06 9.04 -4.27
N HIS A 557 -25.86 9.10 -3.21
CA HIS A 557 -26.19 10.36 -2.55
C HIS A 557 -25.20 10.60 -1.40
N ALA A 558 -24.36 11.63 -1.55
CA ALA A 558 -23.50 12.13 -0.48
C ALA A 558 -24.20 13.29 0.24
N ALA A 559 -23.91 13.45 1.53
CA ALA A 559 -24.36 14.59 2.33
C ALA A 559 -23.28 14.95 3.35
N LEU A 560 -23.41 16.14 3.95
CA LEU A 560 -22.63 16.50 5.13
C LEU A 560 -23.03 15.60 6.31
N ARG A 561 -22.03 15.15 7.06
CA ARG A 561 -22.24 14.31 8.25
C ARG A 561 -21.17 14.58 9.29
N LEU A 562 -21.53 14.37 10.55
CA LEU A 562 -20.63 14.48 11.68
C LEU A 562 -20.27 13.08 12.18
N GLU A 563 -18.99 12.87 12.51
CA GLU A 563 -18.54 11.72 13.29
C GLU A 563 -17.95 12.21 14.61
N HIS A 564 -18.38 11.62 15.72
CA HIS A 564 -17.81 11.89 17.03
C HIS A 564 -16.51 11.10 17.21
N ALA A 565 -15.56 11.70 17.94
CA ALA A 565 -14.40 10.98 18.45
C ALA A 565 -14.85 9.85 19.38
N LYS A 566 -14.13 8.72 19.37
CA LYS A 566 -14.42 7.55 20.21
C LYS A 566 -14.38 7.86 21.71
N ASP A 567 -13.48 8.75 22.11
CA ASP A 567 -13.22 9.12 23.51
C ASP A 567 -13.80 10.47 23.93
N SER A 568 -14.54 11.16 23.05
CA SER A 568 -15.17 12.44 23.36
C SER A 568 -16.42 12.69 22.53
N SER A 569 -17.56 12.89 23.20
CA SER A 569 -18.81 13.29 22.55
C SER A 569 -18.79 14.73 22.03
N ASP A 570 -17.90 15.57 22.55
CA ASP A 570 -17.84 17.00 22.22
C ASP A 570 -16.87 17.30 21.07
N LEU A 571 -16.05 16.33 20.66
CA LEU A 571 -15.16 16.45 19.50
C LEU A 571 -15.77 15.75 18.29
N VAL A 572 -15.93 16.50 17.21
CA VAL A 572 -16.50 15.99 15.96
C VAL A 572 -15.59 16.25 14.76
N SER A 573 -15.66 15.36 13.78
CA SER A 573 -15.13 15.54 12.43
C SER A 573 -16.27 15.70 11.42
N VAL A 574 -16.06 16.55 10.42
CA VAL A 574 -17.05 16.84 9.38
C VAL A 574 -16.66 16.12 8.09
N PHE A 575 -17.58 15.35 7.53
CA PHE A 575 -17.39 14.68 6.23
C PHE A 575 -18.44 15.13 5.23
N PHE A 576 -18.11 15.06 3.93
CA PHE A 576 -19.08 15.01 2.84
C PHE A 576 -18.96 13.65 2.13
N GLY A 577 -19.94 12.77 2.31
CA GLY A 577 -19.82 11.37 1.86
C GLY A 577 -18.58 10.70 2.49
N PRO A 578 -17.62 10.17 1.70
CA PRO A 578 -16.40 9.57 2.22
C PRO A 578 -15.29 10.58 2.57
N VAL A 579 -15.41 11.84 2.12
CA VAL A 579 -14.33 12.83 2.17
C VAL A 579 -14.37 13.59 3.49
N LEU A 580 -13.29 13.52 4.25
CA LEU A 580 -13.06 14.28 5.47
C LEU A 580 -12.73 15.73 5.10
N LEU A 581 -13.47 16.66 5.68
CA LEU A 581 -13.25 18.08 5.53
C LEU A 581 -12.36 18.60 6.66
N ALA A 582 -11.45 19.49 6.32
CA ALA A 582 -10.53 20.15 7.21
C ALA A 582 -10.72 21.67 7.10
N GLY A 583 -10.76 22.35 8.25
CA GLY A 583 -10.93 23.80 8.29
C GLY A 583 -9.60 24.54 8.24
N GLU A 584 -9.54 25.61 7.47
CA GLU A 584 -8.37 26.46 7.27
C GLU A 584 -8.09 27.34 8.50
N LEU A 585 -6.89 27.23 9.08
CA LEU A 585 -6.46 28.02 10.25
C LEU A 585 -5.27 28.95 9.94
N GLY A 586 -4.97 29.15 8.65
CA GLY A 586 -3.97 30.09 8.18
C GLY A 586 -2.51 29.61 8.31
N ARG A 587 -1.58 30.55 8.10
CA ARG A 587 -0.12 30.27 8.03
C ARG A 587 0.68 31.03 9.08
N GLU A 588 0.01 31.63 10.05
CA GLU A 588 0.67 32.46 11.05
C GLU A 588 1.70 31.64 11.84
N ASN A 589 2.91 32.20 11.98
CA ASN A 589 4.04 31.57 12.66
C ASN A 589 4.38 30.16 12.13
N MET A 590 4.07 29.87 10.86
CA MET A 590 4.46 28.62 10.23
C MET A 590 5.87 28.76 9.63
N PRO A 591 6.83 27.85 9.95
CA PRO A 591 8.12 27.80 9.27
C PRO A 591 7.95 27.30 7.82
N ASN A 592 9.07 27.22 7.09
CA ASN A 592 9.10 26.36 5.90
C ASN A 592 8.76 24.93 6.33
N ASP A 593 7.73 24.34 5.75
CA ASP A 593 7.21 23.04 6.16
C ASP A 593 7.95 21.86 5.53
N ARG A 594 8.98 22.11 4.70
CA ARG A 594 9.91 21.09 4.21
C ARG A 594 11.10 20.90 5.15
N ALA A 595 11.11 19.81 5.92
CA ALA A 595 12.12 19.55 6.95
C ALA A 595 12.28 18.05 7.27
N ASP A 596 13.14 17.74 8.25
CA ASP A 596 13.19 16.41 8.86
C ASP A 596 11.90 16.13 9.64
N LYS A 597 11.52 14.85 9.78
CA LYS A 597 10.27 14.43 10.45
C LYS A 597 10.12 15.00 11.85
N ASP A 598 11.22 15.20 12.57
CA ASP A 598 11.20 15.61 13.98
C ASP A 598 11.28 17.15 14.18
N ALA A 599 11.47 17.92 13.11
CA ALA A 599 11.84 19.34 13.17
C ALA A 599 10.82 20.21 13.93
N TYR A 600 9.52 19.94 13.77
CA TYR A 600 8.45 20.81 14.27
C TYR A 600 7.50 20.13 15.26
N LEU A 601 7.84 18.92 15.75
CA LEU A 601 6.94 18.15 16.63
C LEU A 601 6.66 18.83 17.98
N LYS A 602 7.54 19.72 18.44
CA LYS A 602 7.38 20.48 19.70
C LYS A 602 6.69 21.83 19.51
N MET A 603 6.39 22.22 18.27
CA MET A 603 5.75 23.51 18.00
C MET A 603 4.27 23.42 18.39
N PRO A 604 3.74 24.37 19.17
CA PRO A 604 2.36 24.29 19.63
C PRO A 604 1.36 24.41 18.47
N PRO A 605 0.17 23.80 18.62
CA PRO A 605 -0.94 24.05 17.71
C PRO A 605 -1.40 25.51 17.84
N VAL A 606 -2.05 26.04 16.80
CA VAL A 606 -2.85 27.26 16.95
C VAL A 606 -4.15 26.93 17.68
N THR A 607 -4.78 27.95 18.25
CA THR A 607 -6.13 27.82 18.80
C THR A 607 -7.08 27.36 17.70
N VAL A 608 -7.77 26.24 17.93
CA VAL A 608 -8.87 25.77 17.08
C VAL A 608 -10.16 26.38 17.62
N PRO A 609 -10.88 27.22 16.85
CA PRO A 609 -12.13 27.81 17.29
C PRO A 609 -13.21 26.75 17.50
N GLU A 610 -14.04 26.93 18.52
CA GLU A 610 -15.19 26.06 18.76
C GLU A 610 -16.30 26.28 17.72
N ILE A 611 -17.00 25.21 17.39
CA ILE A 611 -18.22 25.25 16.59
C ILE A 611 -19.40 25.33 17.57
N LEU A 612 -19.99 26.52 17.69
CA LEU A 612 -21.15 26.76 18.55
C LEU A 612 -22.42 26.84 17.71
N SER A 613 -23.06 25.69 17.48
CA SER A 613 -24.29 25.59 16.69
C SER A 613 -25.51 25.29 17.57
N ALA A 614 -26.65 25.90 17.22
CA ALA A 614 -27.95 25.54 17.78
C ALA A 614 -28.56 24.29 17.12
N SER A 615 -28.01 23.83 15.98
CA SER A 615 -28.47 22.66 15.23
C SER A 615 -27.41 21.56 15.16
N ARG A 616 -27.87 20.32 15.27
CA ARG A 616 -27.03 19.12 15.07
C ARG A 616 -26.83 18.78 13.59
N ASN A 617 -27.60 19.38 12.69
CA ASN A 617 -27.49 19.14 11.25
C ASN A 617 -26.41 20.06 10.64
N PRO A 618 -25.30 19.52 10.10
CA PRO A 618 -24.26 20.34 9.48
C PRO A 618 -24.73 21.19 8.29
N ASP A 619 -25.80 20.79 7.58
CA ASP A 619 -26.35 21.59 6.47
C ASP A 619 -26.91 22.96 6.94
N ASP A 620 -27.27 23.09 8.21
CA ASP A 620 -27.82 24.35 8.74
C ASP A 620 -26.74 25.43 8.91
N TRP A 621 -25.49 24.99 9.13
CA TRP A 621 -24.36 25.86 9.47
C TRP A 621 -23.15 25.76 8.54
N PHE A 622 -23.26 24.99 7.46
CA PHE A 622 -22.36 25.06 6.32
C PHE A 622 -23.07 25.63 5.09
N GLU A 623 -22.37 26.49 4.37
CA GLU A 623 -22.79 26.95 3.04
C GLU A 623 -21.78 26.52 1.98
N PRO A 624 -22.19 25.85 0.89
CA PRO A 624 -21.30 25.56 -0.23
C PRO A 624 -20.73 26.85 -0.83
N VAL A 625 -19.45 26.85 -1.18
CA VAL A 625 -18.81 27.97 -1.85
C VAL A 625 -19.00 27.86 -3.36
N THR A 626 -19.65 28.85 -3.96
CA THR A 626 -19.93 28.88 -5.41
C THR A 626 -18.64 28.74 -6.23
N GLY A 627 -18.63 27.77 -7.16
CA GLY A 627 -17.51 27.52 -8.06
C GLY A 627 -16.37 26.70 -7.46
N MET A 628 -16.47 26.29 -6.19
CA MET A 628 -15.47 25.46 -5.51
C MET A 628 -16.13 24.18 -4.97
N PRO A 629 -16.14 23.08 -5.76
CA PRO A 629 -16.70 21.81 -5.31
C PRO A 629 -16.06 21.35 -4.01
N LEU A 630 -16.86 20.79 -3.10
CA LEU A 630 -16.43 20.30 -1.79
C LEU A 630 -15.87 21.36 -0.82
N VAL A 631 -15.99 22.65 -1.15
CA VAL A 631 -15.62 23.73 -0.24
C VAL A 631 -16.87 24.29 0.41
N PHE A 632 -16.88 24.34 1.73
CA PHE A 632 -17.97 24.81 2.55
C PHE A 632 -17.48 25.91 3.48
N LYS A 633 -18.26 26.97 3.64
CA LYS A 633 -17.98 28.03 4.61
C LYS A 633 -18.85 27.81 5.85
N ALA A 634 -18.23 27.82 7.02
CA ALA A 634 -18.96 27.74 8.27
C ALA A 634 -19.71 29.06 8.53
N ARG A 635 -20.99 28.98 8.90
CA ARG A 635 -21.84 30.14 9.20
C ARG A 635 -22.66 29.91 10.46
N VAL A 636 -22.94 30.98 11.21
CA VAL A 636 -23.80 30.93 12.41
C VAL A 636 -23.29 29.95 13.48
N VAL A 637 -21.96 29.80 13.57
CA VAL A 637 -21.28 28.87 14.51
C VAL A 637 -20.34 29.58 15.48
N GLY A 638 -20.64 30.85 15.79
CA GLY A 638 -19.85 31.64 16.74
C GLY A 638 -18.40 31.83 16.31
N PRO A 639 -17.39 31.45 17.13
CA PRO A 639 -15.96 31.66 16.85
C PRO A 639 -15.46 31.06 15.53
N ALA A 640 -16.05 29.94 15.08
CA ALA A 640 -15.67 29.29 13.82
C ALA A 640 -16.30 29.94 12.56
N ASN A 641 -17.10 31.00 12.72
CA ASN A 641 -17.82 31.64 11.62
C ASN A 641 -16.86 32.20 10.57
N GLY A 642 -17.07 31.82 9.32
CA GLY A 642 -16.27 32.26 8.16
C GLY A 642 -15.10 31.34 7.80
N ILE A 643 -14.78 30.33 8.62
CA ILE A 643 -13.75 29.34 8.29
C ILE A 643 -14.19 28.54 7.07
N LEU A 644 -13.26 28.34 6.13
CA LEU A 644 -13.45 27.47 4.98
C LEU A 644 -13.07 26.04 5.36
N PHE A 645 -13.92 25.10 5.00
CA PHE A 645 -13.75 23.66 5.14
C PHE A 645 -13.64 23.07 3.75
N GLN A 646 -12.58 22.31 3.50
CA GLN A 646 -12.33 21.67 2.21
C GLN A 646 -11.72 20.28 2.42
N PRO A 647 -11.65 19.42 1.39
CA PRO A 647 -11.06 18.10 1.54
C PRO A 647 -9.67 18.17 2.15
N LEU A 648 -9.40 17.32 3.14
CA LEU A 648 -8.11 17.27 3.81
C LEU A 648 -6.93 17.08 2.83
N TYR A 649 -7.17 16.35 1.73
CA TYR A 649 -6.18 16.10 0.68
C TYR A 649 -5.92 17.28 -0.27
N GLU A 650 -6.68 18.37 -0.18
CA GLU A 650 -6.39 19.63 -0.88
C GLU A 650 -5.74 20.67 0.05
N LEU A 651 -5.78 20.42 1.36
CA LEU A 651 -5.30 21.36 2.36
C LEU A 651 -3.80 21.16 2.64
N HIS A 652 -2.96 21.93 1.93
CA HIS A 652 -1.50 21.88 2.02
C HIS A 652 -0.88 23.25 2.37
N HIS A 653 0.33 23.23 2.95
CA HIS A 653 1.11 24.42 3.33
C HIS A 653 0.38 25.41 4.22
N GLN A 654 -0.48 24.92 5.13
CA GLN A 654 -1.18 25.75 6.10
C GLN A 654 -1.52 24.93 7.35
N ARG A 655 -1.88 25.65 8.42
CA ARG A 655 -2.44 25.04 9.63
C ARG A 655 -3.90 24.69 9.41
N TYR A 656 -4.34 23.62 10.07
CA TYR A 656 -5.69 23.12 9.94
C TYR A 656 -6.16 22.33 11.16
N SER A 657 -7.46 22.05 11.19
CA SER A 657 -8.04 21.05 12.10
C SER A 657 -9.06 20.17 11.37
N VAL A 658 -9.12 18.89 11.75
CA VAL A 658 -10.21 17.98 11.35
C VAL A 658 -11.10 17.58 12.50
N TYR A 659 -10.63 17.74 13.74
CA TYR A 659 -11.48 17.62 14.92
C TYR A 659 -11.83 19.01 15.44
N TRP A 660 -13.08 19.16 15.86
CA TRP A 660 -13.66 20.43 16.27
C TRP A 660 -14.41 20.23 17.56
N HIS A 661 -14.14 21.06 18.55
CA HIS A 661 -14.97 21.11 19.74
C HIS A 661 -16.33 21.70 19.33
N CYS A 662 -17.37 20.87 19.41
CA CYS A 662 -18.74 21.19 19.07
C CYS A 662 -19.62 20.72 20.25
N PRO A 663 -19.61 21.46 21.38
CA PRO A 663 -20.39 21.10 22.55
C PRO A 663 -21.86 21.27 22.16
N MET A 664 -22.52 20.16 21.82
CA MET A 664 -23.92 20.22 21.47
C MET A 664 -24.70 20.56 22.73
N ALA A 665 -25.45 21.66 22.72
CA ALA A 665 -26.32 22.00 23.83
C ALA A 665 -27.22 20.79 24.16
N GLU A 666 -27.20 20.33 25.41
CA GLU A 666 -28.28 19.53 25.97
C GLU A 666 -29.54 20.41 25.93
N PHE A 667 -30.35 20.29 24.89
CA PHE A 667 -31.74 20.72 24.97
C PHE A 667 -32.48 19.72 25.85
N GLU A 668 -32.33 19.86 27.17
CA GLU A 668 -33.34 19.41 28.11
C GLU A 668 -34.63 20.22 27.82
N GLY A 669 -35.67 19.54 27.35
CA GLY A 669 -37.03 20.11 27.39
C GLY A 669 -37.92 19.87 26.18
N GLN A 670 -38.27 18.60 25.92
CA GLN A 670 -39.65 18.13 25.97
C GLN A 670 -39.67 16.65 25.56
N ARG A 671 -39.70 15.77 26.56
CA ARG A 671 -40.14 14.38 26.37
C ARG A 671 -41.57 14.44 25.81
N PRO A 672 -41.89 13.76 24.70
CA PRO A 672 -43.26 13.38 24.44
C PRO A 672 -43.67 12.43 25.57
N MET A 673 -44.61 12.86 26.41
CA MET A 673 -45.38 11.94 27.24
C MET A 673 -46.05 10.93 26.30
N GLY A 674 -45.96 9.64 26.65
CA GLY A 674 -46.46 8.52 25.87
C GLY A 674 -47.97 8.60 25.55
N PRO A 675 -48.47 7.61 24.79
CA PRO A 675 -48.66 6.27 25.35
C PRO A 675 -47.71 5.20 24.84
#